data_AF-A0A3D4V0Q7-F1
#
_entry.id   AF-A0A3D4V0Q7-F1
#
_cell.length_a   1.000
_cell.length_b   1.000
_cell.length_c   1.000
_cell.angle_alpha   90.00
_cell.angle_beta   90.00
_cell.angle_gamma   90.00
#
_symmetry.space_group_name_H-M   'P 1'
#
loop_
_entity.id
_entity.type
_entity.pdbx_description
1 polymer ?
#
loop_
_entity_poly.entity_id
_entity_poly.type
_entity_poly.pdbx_seq_one_letter_code
_entity_poly.pdbx_strand_id
1 'polypeptide(L)'
;MGGLDADELDSFFQNHPSQALRYSFVESLQSFEDIIKSLGLDTDTQEAIFGPNTDIFFNTEIMNPGTPDLEDGDPRAASTTNVIPYDKKTILIHRVGHGRFDKQTGGKMDYDPTENFETLERVLTGKQTDDPSIFSIETNPIVPLPGLKDKTILRNTFEAVNNLTQDIGINDADTINDYVIAQVVPEIEKFLLDDDLNKMVLKRVMRIPGPDGKIPSITSITRGMPDDLKSKLSSWIKDFKYTTYTLDLQRVLHDFSVAMVDGVESSFIQDNQKQISFLQSQVKDTIDKIENSSNEAAKEELKKQIIKLKSVENINTPSEGFVFDYNGVTYKFTGNFAPTNQILGMERFQRFGPIEPQVGGESPLEAKTKPSTVALFPGSFKPPHKGHLLAAQALAEEADIIYIFVSAPQLSGRAMKSGKSISAEQAVQCWQVMLSRSPIKDKAEVMIGPPGVASSMMTAINFIQHPVDPDNIYTAPEGATVILGVGQKGEDASRYGPKVLSKSKEKRPDLTIKTKAVGPFEHSQEYLSLLQDNPTIMQSLNKGKGRSSDAALYHASDMRDFIDLATVDPIGLEFLKDFVARPQDVLAIMGILGLNPADKQKPEEDQVDEPELDGQDLEGIIREAVKSFRKQTAPKAKPSKGKFQRRMRKRLSKAHKVYLDMGRHDLTKHGGGFHKDRPKDVSNAFLAEEVEEMEEAISMAGGGIEGAMTKPVFKREDKQLKEQEKKLRKTLRIGIKKFFENKTKQRQDLIDYVIQEHELRLSLRQMILEQSAEGPNVDSSDSTGINTLKDLLKNTNVLSTLREVYKTLTTEESQKQSFRAHIVKWIQDTLAPVKLNDVRPKEELAEQVGIDVQGIGDETMPGDEDKFIDAADGSEKEKPPEPDEEEEKMKPITGADTTGRNKAERVYPTIEKSIIDYYGELDNPEDQEMFYDYLIANIKLYFDKWDNEMSETPPEEPTNDEYEQAKSPDEPPGLSAS
;
A
#
# COMPACT_ATOMS: atom_id res chain seq x y z
N MET A 1 16.84 16.27 4.94
CA MET A 1 16.38 15.14 4.09
C MET A 1 15.61 15.69 2.89
N GLY A 2 15.52 14.95 1.77
CA GLY A 2 14.69 15.37 0.63
C GLY A 2 15.11 16.68 -0.06
N GLY A 3 16.35 17.12 0.15
CA GLY A 3 16.87 18.41 -0.31
C GLY A 3 16.72 19.56 0.69
N LEU A 4 16.05 19.33 1.83
CA LEU A 4 15.86 20.29 2.92
C LEU A 4 16.83 20.05 4.09
N ASP A 5 17.16 21.11 4.82
CA ASP A 5 17.85 21.04 6.12
C ASP A 5 16.88 20.81 7.31
N ALA A 6 17.37 20.90 8.55
CA ALA A 6 16.59 20.66 9.76
C ALA A 6 15.54 21.75 10.05
N ASP A 7 15.88 23.02 9.85
CA ASP A 7 14.98 24.17 10.08
C ASP A 7 13.91 24.25 8.97
N GLU A 8 14.28 23.91 7.74
CA GLU A 8 13.36 23.77 6.60
C GLU A 8 12.39 22.59 6.79
N LEU A 9 12.83 21.45 7.31
CA LEU A 9 11.96 20.33 7.66
C LEU A 9 11.03 20.67 8.83
N ASP A 10 11.54 21.34 9.87
CA ASP A 10 10.74 21.80 11.00
C ASP A 10 9.62 22.74 10.53
N SER A 11 9.98 23.71 9.67
CA SER A 11 9.05 24.64 9.03
C SER A 11 8.02 23.91 8.15
N PHE A 12 8.43 22.91 7.38
CA PHE A 12 7.55 22.10 6.53
C PHE A 12 6.52 21.31 7.35
N PHE A 13 6.95 20.67 8.45
CA PHE A 13 6.10 19.86 9.32
C PHE A 13 5.43 20.67 10.45
N GLN A 14 5.69 21.97 10.59
CA GLN A 14 5.17 22.82 11.67
C GLN A 14 3.65 22.69 11.87
N ASN A 15 2.90 22.64 10.76
CA ASN A 15 1.43 22.57 10.74
C ASN A 15 0.87 21.14 10.66
N HIS A 16 1.72 20.11 10.83
CA HIS A 16 1.30 18.71 10.72
C HIS A 16 0.49 18.26 11.95
N PRO A 17 -0.65 17.54 11.79
CA PRO A 17 -1.53 17.17 12.91
C PRO A 17 -0.89 16.21 13.91
N SER A 18 0.11 15.41 13.50
CA SER A 18 1.00 14.71 14.43
C SER A 18 2.32 15.46 14.56
N GLN A 19 2.52 16.16 15.67
CA GLN A 19 3.77 16.84 15.98
C GLN A 19 4.89 15.84 16.36
N ALA A 20 4.56 14.62 16.79
CA ALA A 20 5.55 13.56 16.98
C ALA A 20 6.28 13.20 15.67
N LEU A 21 5.57 13.26 14.54
CA LEU A 21 6.17 13.07 13.22
C LEU A 21 7.17 14.18 12.86
N ARG A 22 6.83 15.44 13.16
CA ARG A 22 7.71 16.62 12.96
C ARG A 22 9.06 16.42 13.66
N TYR A 23 9.04 16.19 14.98
CA TYR A 23 10.28 15.97 15.73
C TYR A 23 11.02 14.71 15.29
N SER A 24 10.32 13.64 14.87
CA SER A 24 10.98 12.44 14.32
C SER A 24 11.83 12.74 13.08
N PHE A 25 11.40 13.64 12.18
CA PHE A 25 12.20 14.05 11.02
C PHE A 25 13.30 15.05 11.36
N VAL A 26 13.06 15.96 12.31
CA VAL A 26 14.03 17.00 12.71
C VAL A 26 15.15 16.43 13.58
N GLU A 27 14.81 15.70 14.65
CA GLU A 27 15.79 15.07 15.56
C GLU A 27 16.65 14.03 14.84
N SER A 28 16.08 13.28 13.89
CA SER A 28 16.84 12.29 13.12
C SER A 28 17.82 12.94 12.14
N LEU A 29 17.42 13.99 11.41
CA LEU A 29 18.35 14.72 10.55
C LEU A 29 19.46 15.39 11.39
N GLN A 30 19.11 16.01 12.51
CA GLN A 30 20.08 16.62 13.42
C GLN A 30 21.08 15.57 13.94
N SER A 31 20.60 14.41 14.39
CA SER A 31 21.46 13.29 14.83
C SER A 31 22.37 12.79 13.71
N PHE A 32 21.84 12.67 12.48
CA PHE A 32 22.63 12.28 11.31
C PHE A 32 23.74 13.29 11.01
N GLU A 33 23.38 14.58 10.95
CA GLU A 33 24.33 15.65 10.71
C GLU A 33 25.41 15.72 11.80
N ASP A 34 25.05 15.61 13.08
CA ASP A 34 26.01 15.73 14.18
C ASP A 34 26.96 14.54 14.25
N ILE A 35 26.51 13.33 13.91
CA ILE A 35 27.39 12.16 13.75
C ILE A 35 28.34 12.38 12.55
N ILE A 36 27.84 12.80 11.38
CA ILE A 36 28.69 13.07 10.21
C ILE A 36 29.71 14.20 10.49
N LYS A 37 29.31 15.27 11.19
CA LYS A 37 30.22 16.34 11.65
C LYS A 37 31.26 15.81 12.64
N SER A 38 30.87 14.95 13.59
CA SER A 38 31.77 14.37 14.60
C SER A 38 32.85 13.45 14.01
N LEU A 39 32.60 12.88 12.84
CA LEU A 39 33.54 12.01 12.12
C LEU A 39 34.69 12.79 11.46
N GLY A 40 34.56 14.11 11.30
CA GLY A 40 35.63 14.97 10.78
C GLY A 40 36.07 14.64 9.35
N LEU A 41 35.15 14.11 8.54
CA LEU A 41 35.41 13.65 7.17
C LEU A 41 36.01 14.76 6.30
N ASP A 42 37.03 14.43 5.53
CA ASP A 42 37.61 15.33 4.51
C ASP A 42 36.67 15.53 3.32
N THR A 43 36.93 16.55 2.51
CA THR A 43 36.09 16.92 1.36
C THR A 43 36.01 15.81 0.30
N ASP A 44 37.10 15.10 0.03
CA ASP A 44 37.13 14.05 -1.00
C ASP A 44 36.24 12.87 -0.56
N THR A 45 36.30 12.48 0.72
CA THR A 45 35.40 11.49 1.33
C THR A 45 33.94 11.97 1.34
N GLN A 46 33.67 13.25 1.60
CA GLN A 46 32.31 13.80 1.56
C GLN A 46 31.73 13.80 0.13
N GLU A 47 32.52 14.19 -0.89
CA GLU A 47 32.10 14.12 -2.29
C GLU A 47 31.94 12.68 -2.77
N ALA A 48 32.76 11.73 -2.29
CA ALA A 48 32.62 10.31 -2.57
C ALA A 48 31.35 9.68 -1.97
N ILE A 49 30.78 10.25 -0.91
CA ILE A 49 29.53 9.80 -0.30
C ILE A 49 28.31 10.51 -0.92
N PHE A 50 28.28 11.84 -0.92
CA PHE A 50 27.07 12.61 -1.27
C PHE A 50 27.04 13.10 -2.73
N GLY A 51 28.11 12.87 -3.48
CA GLY A 51 28.32 13.43 -4.81
C GLY A 51 28.82 14.88 -4.76
N PRO A 52 29.54 15.34 -5.80
CA PRO A 52 30.19 16.66 -5.84
C PRO A 52 29.21 17.85 -5.86
N ASN A 53 27.91 17.59 -5.97
CA ASN A 53 26.87 18.62 -5.89
C ASN A 53 25.81 18.30 -4.82
N THR A 54 26.09 17.42 -3.85
CA THR A 54 25.11 16.83 -2.92
C THR A 54 23.85 16.35 -3.65
N ASP A 55 24.09 15.56 -4.71
CA ASP A 55 23.10 15.07 -5.67
C ASP A 55 22.82 13.57 -5.57
N ILE A 56 23.47 12.87 -4.62
CA ILE A 56 23.22 11.46 -4.29
C ILE A 56 22.32 11.37 -3.05
N PHE A 57 21.26 10.57 -3.15
CA PHE A 57 20.24 10.40 -2.11
C PHE A 57 20.18 8.92 -1.69
N PHE A 58 20.45 8.70 -0.40
CA PHE A 58 20.27 7.41 0.25
C PHE A 58 18.80 7.18 0.62
N ASN A 59 18.44 5.90 0.78
CA ASN A 59 17.09 5.46 1.04
C ASN A 59 17.02 5.10 2.54
N THR A 60 16.19 5.83 3.30
CA THR A 60 16.26 5.84 4.77
C THR A 60 14.88 5.75 5.41
N GLU A 61 14.73 4.83 6.36
CA GLU A 61 13.58 4.72 7.27
C GLU A 61 13.92 5.37 8.62
N ILE A 62 12.91 5.94 9.29
CA ILE A 62 13.04 6.51 10.65
C ILE A 62 12.13 5.72 11.59
N MET A 63 12.74 5.10 12.59
CA MET A 63 12.07 4.39 13.67
C MET A 63 12.15 5.25 14.93
N ASN A 64 11.02 5.78 15.41
CA ASN A 64 10.98 6.55 16.66
C ASN A 64 9.96 5.94 17.64
N PRO A 65 10.41 5.22 18.68
CA PRO A 65 9.53 4.69 19.71
C PRO A 65 8.98 5.75 20.65
N GLY A 66 9.47 7.00 20.58
CA GLY A 66 9.25 8.05 21.57
C GLY A 66 10.46 8.20 22.47
N THR A 67 10.58 9.36 23.12
CA THR A 67 11.66 9.65 24.08
C THR A 67 11.18 9.34 25.50
N PRO A 68 11.84 8.46 26.28
CA PRO A 68 11.48 8.23 27.67
C PRO A 68 11.73 9.48 28.53
N ASP A 69 11.11 9.50 29.71
CA ASP A 69 11.30 10.51 30.78
C ASP A 69 10.97 11.99 30.44
N LEU A 70 10.35 12.26 29.29
CA LEU A 70 9.75 13.56 28.95
C LEU A 70 8.33 13.72 29.55
N GLU A 71 7.87 14.98 29.69
CA GLU A 71 6.59 15.30 30.32
C GLU A 71 5.36 14.80 29.53
N ASP A 72 4.30 14.48 30.27
CA ASP A 72 3.03 13.90 29.81
C ASP A 72 2.24 14.87 28.90
N GLY A 73 2.64 14.95 27.63
CA GLY A 73 2.12 15.89 26.63
C GLY A 73 3.17 16.47 25.66
N ASP A 74 4.48 16.24 25.90
CA ASP A 74 5.52 16.60 24.95
C ASP A 74 5.40 15.72 23.68
N PRO A 75 5.30 16.29 22.46
CA PRO A 75 5.20 15.50 21.24
C PRO A 75 6.40 14.57 20.99
N ARG A 76 7.56 14.83 21.59
CA ARG A 76 8.78 14.00 21.50
C ARG A 76 8.72 12.76 22.41
N ALA A 77 7.86 12.76 23.42
CA ALA A 77 7.56 11.59 24.24
C ALA A 77 6.73 10.55 23.47
N ALA A 78 5.94 10.99 22.49
CA ALA A 78 4.99 10.16 21.79
C ALA A 78 5.64 9.31 20.68
N SER A 79 5.33 8.02 20.69
CA SER A 79 5.77 7.06 19.67
C SER A 79 5.18 7.34 18.29
N THR A 80 5.95 7.12 17.22
CA THR A 80 5.43 7.09 15.84
C THR A 80 5.21 5.67 15.31
N THR A 81 5.44 4.63 16.13
CA THR A 81 5.18 3.21 15.83
C THR A 81 3.82 3.01 15.15
N ASN A 82 3.83 2.49 13.92
CA ASN A 82 2.60 2.10 13.21
C ASN A 82 2.10 0.71 13.64
N VAL A 83 2.93 -0.32 13.40
CA VAL A 83 2.64 -1.72 13.77
C VAL A 83 3.68 -2.21 14.76
N ILE A 84 4.93 -2.33 14.33
CA ILE A 84 6.02 -2.90 15.12
C ILE A 84 6.53 -1.88 16.15
N PRO A 85 6.43 -2.16 17.46
CA PRO A 85 7.12 -1.40 18.49
C PRO A 85 8.60 -1.79 18.49
N TYR A 86 9.42 -0.94 17.87
CA TYR A 86 10.87 -0.98 18.04
C TYR A 86 11.23 -0.48 19.45
N ASP A 87 12.33 -0.96 20.04
CA ASP A 87 12.73 -0.54 21.39
C ASP A 87 13.71 0.65 21.38
N LYS A 88 14.09 1.16 20.19
CA LYS A 88 15.22 2.07 19.97
C LYS A 88 14.97 3.11 18.86
N LYS A 89 15.41 4.37 19.07
CA LYS A 89 15.44 5.42 18.04
C LYS A 89 16.49 5.07 16.97
N THR A 90 16.06 4.86 15.72
CA THR A 90 16.94 4.37 14.64
C THR A 90 16.69 5.10 13.32
N ILE A 91 17.77 5.48 12.63
CA ILE A 91 17.81 5.89 11.23
C ILE A 91 18.36 4.70 10.46
N LEU A 92 17.46 3.95 9.82
CA LEU A 92 17.82 2.75 9.07
C LEU A 92 18.11 3.13 7.62
N ILE A 93 19.39 3.14 7.25
CA ILE A 93 19.82 3.30 5.86
C ILE A 93 19.72 1.93 5.17
N HIS A 94 18.83 1.83 4.20
CA HIS A 94 18.68 0.60 3.41
C HIS A 94 19.92 0.37 2.53
N ARG A 95 20.17 -0.89 2.12
CA ARG A 95 21.25 -1.21 1.17
C ARG A 95 20.90 -0.93 -0.30
N VAL A 96 19.63 -0.60 -0.58
CA VAL A 96 19.04 -0.55 -1.92
C VAL A 96 18.01 0.58 -2.04
N GLY A 97 17.62 0.90 -3.27
CA GLY A 97 16.61 1.93 -3.58
C GLY A 97 17.15 3.36 -3.71
N HIS A 98 18.44 3.56 -3.45
CA HIS A 98 19.18 4.81 -3.61
C HIS A 98 19.08 5.41 -5.03
N GLY A 99 19.46 6.68 -5.18
CA GLY A 99 19.57 7.29 -6.49
C GLY A 99 20.28 8.63 -6.51
N ARG A 100 20.78 8.99 -7.69
CA ARG A 100 21.24 10.35 -8.00
C ARG A 100 20.09 11.15 -8.62
N PHE A 101 19.98 12.43 -8.28
CA PHE A 101 18.87 13.29 -8.71
C PHE A 101 19.35 14.63 -9.26
N ASP A 102 18.82 15.02 -10.42
CA ASP A 102 19.10 16.32 -11.03
C ASP A 102 18.41 17.45 -10.25
N LYS A 103 19.21 18.37 -9.69
CA LYS A 103 18.71 19.46 -8.82
C LYS A 103 17.84 20.52 -9.50
N GLN A 104 17.75 20.56 -10.84
CA GLN A 104 16.91 21.53 -11.56
C GLN A 104 15.55 20.95 -11.96
N THR A 105 15.46 19.64 -12.12
CA THR A 105 14.28 18.93 -12.64
C THR A 105 13.65 17.97 -11.63
N GLY A 106 14.36 17.59 -10.57
CA GLY A 106 13.95 16.55 -9.62
C GLY A 106 13.96 15.14 -10.22
N GLY A 107 14.49 14.96 -11.43
CA GLY A 107 14.53 13.66 -12.10
C GLY A 107 15.60 12.74 -11.53
N LYS A 108 15.23 11.49 -11.22
CA LYS A 108 16.22 10.43 -10.95
C LYS A 108 17.08 10.21 -12.20
N MET A 109 18.39 10.22 -12.02
CA MET A 109 19.38 10.00 -13.08
C MET A 109 19.67 8.50 -13.22
N ASP A 110 20.13 8.11 -14.41
CA ASP A 110 20.64 6.77 -14.70
C ASP A 110 22.09 6.67 -14.19
N TYR A 111 22.22 6.33 -12.90
CA TYR A 111 23.47 6.26 -12.15
C TYR A 111 23.29 5.29 -10.97
N ASP A 112 24.23 4.38 -10.81
CA ASP A 112 24.32 3.44 -9.69
C ASP A 112 25.14 4.05 -8.55
N PRO A 113 24.57 4.30 -7.36
CA PRO A 113 25.26 4.88 -6.22
C PRO A 113 25.83 3.83 -5.24
N THR A 114 25.98 2.57 -5.64
CA THR A 114 26.41 1.48 -4.74
C THR A 114 27.78 1.75 -4.09
N GLU A 115 28.78 2.22 -4.85
CA GLU A 115 30.11 2.61 -4.32
C GLU A 115 30.02 3.74 -3.25
N ASN A 116 29.05 4.65 -3.41
CA ASN A 116 28.82 5.75 -2.47
C ASN A 116 28.19 5.23 -1.17
N PHE A 117 27.28 4.25 -1.26
CA PHE A 117 26.71 3.58 -0.09
C PHE A 117 27.75 2.74 0.66
N GLU A 118 28.57 1.94 -0.04
CA GLU A 118 29.66 1.18 0.60
C GLU A 118 30.63 2.10 1.37
N THR A 119 30.89 3.29 0.82
CA THR A 119 31.76 4.29 1.45
C THR A 119 31.09 4.90 2.69
N LEU A 120 29.78 5.17 2.65
CA LEU A 120 28.99 5.60 3.80
C LEU A 120 28.92 4.53 4.90
N GLU A 121 28.62 3.28 4.55
CA GLU A 121 28.56 2.15 5.51
C GLU A 121 29.91 1.94 6.23
N ARG A 122 31.02 1.98 5.47
CA ARG A 122 32.38 1.87 6.02
C ARG A 122 32.71 2.99 7.02
N VAL A 123 32.15 4.19 6.82
CA VAL A 123 32.32 5.36 7.68
C VAL A 123 31.41 5.33 8.92
N LEU A 124 30.20 4.78 8.80
CA LEU A 124 29.24 4.59 9.91
C LEU A 124 29.50 3.34 10.76
N THR A 125 30.36 2.43 10.29
CA THR A 125 30.70 1.18 10.99
C THR A 125 31.18 1.46 12.43
N GLY A 126 30.48 0.89 13.41
CA GLY A 126 30.79 1.09 14.84
C GLY A 126 30.39 2.47 15.40
N LYS A 127 29.42 3.16 14.78
CA LYS A 127 28.86 4.45 15.23
C LYS A 127 27.40 4.36 15.74
N GLN A 128 26.93 3.14 15.97
CA GLN A 128 25.65 2.87 16.62
C GLN A 128 25.67 3.36 18.07
N THR A 129 24.54 3.82 18.60
CA THR A 129 24.36 4.19 20.01
C THR A 129 23.14 3.47 20.58
N ASP A 130 23.18 3.09 21.86
CA ASP A 130 22.04 2.50 22.58
C ASP A 130 21.37 3.50 23.54
N ASP A 131 21.70 4.78 23.43
CA ASP A 131 21.01 5.88 24.12
C ASP A 131 19.60 6.07 23.52
N PRO A 132 18.50 5.87 24.28
CA PRO A 132 17.14 5.96 23.76
C PRO A 132 16.70 7.40 23.45
N SER A 133 17.47 8.42 23.84
CA SER A 133 17.17 9.82 23.54
C SER A 133 17.67 10.27 22.16
N ILE A 134 18.70 9.62 21.61
CA ILE A 134 19.39 9.97 20.36
C ILE A 134 19.07 8.95 19.27
N PHE A 135 19.02 9.37 18.00
CA PHE A 135 18.88 8.41 16.89
C PHE A 135 20.21 7.72 16.56
N SER A 136 20.25 6.40 16.66
CA SER A 136 21.33 5.56 16.13
C SER A 136 21.24 5.51 14.61
N ILE A 137 22.37 5.60 13.89
CA ILE A 137 22.42 5.41 12.43
C ILE A 137 22.88 3.99 12.15
N GLU A 138 22.05 3.21 11.44
CA GLU A 138 22.27 1.78 11.23
C GLU A 138 21.99 1.38 9.78
N THR A 139 22.67 0.36 9.27
CA THR A 139 22.37 -0.26 7.98
C THR A 139 21.60 -1.56 8.19
N ASN A 140 20.84 -2.02 7.17
CA ASN A 140 20.14 -3.31 7.29
C ASN A 140 21.12 -4.44 7.66
N PRO A 141 20.91 -5.16 8.78
CA PRO A 141 21.77 -6.27 9.17
C PRO A 141 21.60 -7.43 8.18
N ILE A 142 22.71 -8.03 7.77
CA ILE A 142 22.69 -9.24 6.94
C ILE A 142 22.62 -10.44 7.89
N VAL A 143 21.44 -11.06 7.98
CA VAL A 143 21.14 -12.16 8.90
C VAL A 143 21.06 -13.47 8.11
N PRO A 144 21.77 -14.55 8.52
CA PRO A 144 21.55 -15.87 7.95
C PRO A 144 20.16 -16.37 8.34
N LEU A 145 19.28 -16.59 7.36
CA LEU A 145 17.91 -17.01 7.61
C LEU A 145 17.85 -18.40 8.26
N PRO A 146 16.95 -18.64 9.24
CA PRO A 146 16.70 -19.98 9.75
C PRO A 146 16.11 -20.87 8.64
N GLY A 147 16.47 -22.15 8.64
CA GLY A 147 15.81 -23.13 7.76
C GLY A 147 14.35 -23.35 8.18
N LEU A 148 13.49 -23.64 7.20
CA LEU A 148 12.08 -23.97 7.43
C LEU A 148 11.92 -25.06 8.51
N LYS A 149 11.21 -24.72 9.59
CA LYS A 149 10.94 -25.63 10.72
C LYS A 149 10.15 -26.86 10.26
N ASP A 150 9.14 -26.64 9.43
CA ASP A 150 8.40 -27.68 8.73
C ASP A 150 8.78 -27.70 7.24
N LYS A 151 9.47 -28.76 6.83
CA LYS A 151 9.90 -28.99 5.45
C LYS A 151 8.76 -29.45 4.53
N THR A 152 7.64 -29.93 5.08
CA THR A 152 6.48 -30.32 4.26
C THR A 152 5.86 -29.12 3.57
N ILE A 153 5.91 -27.93 4.18
CA ILE A 153 5.37 -26.69 3.61
C ILE A 153 5.97 -26.42 2.23
N LEU A 154 7.30 -26.53 2.07
CA LEU A 154 7.97 -26.33 0.77
C LEU A 154 7.44 -27.28 -0.31
N ARG A 155 7.30 -28.57 0.02
CA ARG A 155 6.74 -29.58 -0.90
C ARG A 155 5.27 -29.27 -1.24
N ASN A 156 4.46 -28.96 -0.23
CA ASN A 156 3.05 -28.63 -0.39
C ASN A 156 2.85 -27.35 -1.22
N THR A 157 3.75 -26.37 -1.10
CA THR A 157 3.80 -25.16 -1.93
C THR A 157 4.11 -25.50 -3.39
N PHE A 158 5.13 -26.32 -3.68
CA PHE A 158 5.43 -26.77 -5.04
C PHE A 158 4.27 -27.57 -5.65
N GLU A 159 3.71 -28.53 -4.91
CA GLU A 159 2.53 -29.30 -5.35
C GLU A 159 1.33 -28.39 -5.65
N ALA A 160 1.08 -27.37 -4.83
CA ALA A 160 0.01 -26.41 -5.07
C ALA A 160 0.28 -25.45 -6.25
N VAL A 161 1.52 -25.02 -6.50
CA VAL A 161 1.88 -24.24 -7.69
C VAL A 161 1.72 -25.09 -8.96
N ASN A 162 2.27 -26.30 -8.96
CA ASN A 162 2.20 -27.21 -10.10
C ASN A 162 0.74 -27.53 -10.49
N ASN A 163 -0.12 -27.81 -9.50
CA ASN A 163 -1.55 -28.03 -9.74
C ASN A 163 -2.24 -26.80 -10.35
N LEU A 164 -1.83 -25.57 -10.00
CA LEU A 164 -2.39 -24.34 -10.57
C LEU A 164 -1.90 -24.06 -12.01
N THR A 165 -0.71 -24.54 -12.39
CA THR A 165 -0.14 -24.28 -13.72
C THR A 165 -0.38 -25.41 -14.73
N GLN A 166 -0.43 -26.66 -14.28
CA GLN A 166 -0.57 -27.85 -15.13
C GLN A 166 -1.91 -27.85 -15.89
N ASP A 167 -3.03 -27.54 -15.22
CA ASP A 167 -4.37 -27.48 -15.81
C ASP A 167 -4.52 -26.44 -16.94
N ILE A 168 -3.61 -25.47 -17.02
CA ILE A 168 -3.59 -24.40 -18.03
C ILE A 168 -2.36 -24.44 -18.95
N GLY A 169 -1.56 -25.51 -18.88
CA GLY A 169 -0.43 -25.76 -19.77
C GLY A 169 0.79 -24.86 -19.54
N ILE A 170 1.04 -24.46 -18.30
CA ILE A 170 2.09 -23.49 -17.91
C ILE A 170 3.23 -24.14 -17.11
N ASN A 171 4.44 -23.61 -17.28
CA ASN A 171 5.70 -24.16 -16.77
C ASN A 171 6.60 -23.08 -16.15
N ASP A 172 7.68 -23.50 -15.48
CA ASP A 172 8.62 -22.63 -14.72
C ASP A 172 9.28 -21.49 -15.53
N ALA A 173 9.29 -21.57 -16.87
CA ALA A 173 9.83 -20.52 -17.73
C ALA A 173 8.81 -19.40 -18.07
N ASP A 174 7.52 -19.63 -17.83
CA ASP A 174 6.44 -18.68 -18.14
C ASP A 174 6.30 -17.61 -17.03
N THR A 175 5.74 -16.45 -17.35
CA THR A 175 5.57 -15.36 -16.37
C THR A 175 4.19 -15.37 -15.71
N ILE A 176 4.04 -14.62 -14.61
CA ILE A 176 2.74 -14.37 -13.96
C ILE A 176 1.74 -13.70 -14.92
N ASN A 177 2.20 -12.98 -15.96
CA ASN A 177 1.29 -12.47 -16.99
C ASN A 177 0.73 -13.58 -17.87
N ASP A 178 1.54 -14.58 -18.21
CA ASP A 178 1.14 -15.72 -19.03
C ASP A 178 0.17 -16.62 -18.25
N TYR A 179 0.40 -16.79 -16.94
CA TYR A 179 -0.54 -17.39 -15.98
C TYR A 179 -1.92 -16.71 -15.98
N VAL A 180 -1.98 -15.37 -16.14
CA VAL A 180 -3.25 -14.65 -16.30
C VAL A 180 -3.80 -14.77 -17.72
N ILE A 181 -2.95 -14.71 -18.76
CA ILE A 181 -3.36 -14.79 -20.17
C ILE A 181 -4.03 -16.14 -20.46
N ALA A 182 -3.46 -17.26 -19.99
CA ALA A 182 -4.01 -18.60 -20.22
C ALA A 182 -5.39 -18.82 -19.57
N GLN A 183 -5.68 -18.17 -18.43
CA GLN A 183 -7.02 -18.16 -17.84
C GLN A 183 -8.00 -17.23 -18.58
N VAL A 184 -7.49 -16.08 -19.05
CA VAL A 184 -8.32 -14.98 -19.58
C VAL A 184 -8.67 -15.16 -21.05
N VAL A 185 -7.82 -15.77 -21.86
CA VAL A 185 -8.10 -16.05 -23.28
C VAL A 185 -9.35 -16.93 -23.45
N PRO A 186 -9.53 -18.05 -22.72
CA PRO A 186 -10.78 -18.82 -22.72
C PRO A 186 -12.01 -18.07 -22.16
N GLU A 187 -11.87 -16.92 -21.49
CA GLU A 187 -13.01 -16.03 -21.20
C GLU A 187 -13.32 -15.09 -22.36
N ILE A 188 -12.31 -14.61 -23.08
CA ILE A 188 -12.45 -13.75 -24.25
C ILE A 188 -13.06 -14.55 -25.42
N GLU A 189 -12.60 -15.79 -25.66
CA GLU A 189 -13.11 -16.69 -26.71
C GLU A 189 -14.63 -16.92 -26.60
N LYS A 190 -15.20 -16.94 -25.39
CA LYS A 190 -16.64 -17.10 -25.14
C LYS A 190 -17.50 -15.95 -25.71
N PHE A 191 -16.91 -14.81 -26.05
CA PHE A 191 -17.61 -13.71 -26.73
C PHE A 191 -17.73 -13.89 -28.25
N LEU A 192 -17.05 -14.89 -28.84
CA LEU A 192 -17.09 -15.22 -30.27
C LEU A 192 -16.78 -14.01 -31.18
N LEU A 193 -15.72 -13.27 -30.84
CA LEU A 193 -15.21 -12.15 -31.64
C LEU A 193 -14.14 -12.65 -32.62
N ASP A 194 -13.82 -11.83 -33.64
CA ASP A 194 -12.62 -12.04 -34.46
C ASP A 194 -11.32 -11.86 -33.66
N ASP A 195 -10.23 -12.44 -34.17
CA ASP A 195 -8.95 -12.51 -33.44
C ASP A 195 -8.31 -11.15 -33.21
N ASP A 196 -8.53 -10.16 -34.09
CA ASP A 196 -8.05 -8.81 -33.88
C ASP A 196 -8.79 -8.12 -32.72
N LEU A 197 -10.10 -8.32 -32.61
CA LEU A 197 -10.87 -7.89 -31.45
C LEU A 197 -10.47 -8.67 -30.19
N ASN A 198 -10.25 -9.98 -30.25
CA ASN A 198 -9.74 -10.78 -29.13
C ASN A 198 -8.39 -10.23 -28.62
N LYS A 199 -7.43 -9.99 -29.53
CA LYS A 199 -6.13 -9.34 -29.24
C LYS A 199 -6.30 -7.93 -28.67
N MET A 200 -7.25 -7.13 -29.17
CA MET A 200 -7.52 -5.79 -28.61
C MET A 200 -8.17 -5.83 -27.22
N VAL A 201 -9.02 -6.81 -26.95
CA VAL A 201 -9.60 -7.05 -25.62
C VAL A 201 -8.50 -7.48 -24.64
N LEU A 202 -7.65 -8.44 -25.02
CA LEU A 202 -6.53 -8.90 -24.19
C LEU A 202 -5.55 -7.77 -23.87
N LYS A 203 -5.10 -7.03 -24.91
CA LYS A 203 -4.26 -5.83 -24.73
C LYS A 203 -4.92 -4.77 -23.84
N ARG A 204 -6.25 -4.64 -23.88
CA ARG A 204 -6.98 -3.73 -22.99
C ARG A 204 -6.95 -4.18 -21.53
N VAL A 205 -7.31 -5.43 -21.24
CA VAL A 205 -7.40 -5.91 -19.85
C VAL A 205 -6.02 -6.05 -19.19
N MET A 206 -5.03 -6.53 -19.94
CA MET A 206 -3.62 -6.60 -19.51
C MET A 206 -2.88 -5.25 -19.55
N ARG A 207 -3.54 -4.17 -19.99
CA ARG A 207 -2.99 -2.81 -20.16
C ARG A 207 -1.74 -2.72 -21.06
N ILE A 208 -1.58 -3.67 -21.98
CA ILE A 208 -0.48 -3.70 -22.95
C ILE A 208 -0.72 -2.59 -24.00
N PRO A 209 0.22 -1.65 -24.22
CA PRO A 209 0.11 -0.66 -25.28
C PRO A 209 0.28 -1.31 -26.65
N GLY A 210 -0.48 -0.86 -27.63
CA GLY A 210 -0.28 -1.22 -29.04
C GLY A 210 0.89 -0.46 -29.70
N PRO A 211 1.11 -0.66 -31.01
CA PRO A 211 2.25 -0.10 -31.75
C PRO A 211 2.28 1.43 -31.79
N ASP A 212 1.14 2.09 -31.57
CA ASP A 212 1.00 3.55 -31.50
C ASP A 212 1.24 4.11 -30.08
N GLY A 213 1.72 3.27 -29.16
CA GLY A 213 1.98 3.55 -27.76
C GLY A 213 0.73 3.60 -26.87
N LYS A 214 -0.47 3.24 -27.38
CA LYS A 214 -1.73 3.40 -26.64
C LYS A 214 -2.41 2.06 -26.36
N ILE A 215 -3.01 1.96 -25.19
CA ILE A 215 -3.89 0.84 -24.85
C ILE A 215 -5.21 1.01 -25.64
N PRO A 216 -5.75 -0.04 -26.29
CA PRO A 216 -7.03 0.02 -26.99
C PRO A 216 -8.15 0.63 -26.14
N SER A 217 -9.11 1.30 -26.77
CA SER A 217 -10.27 1.88 -26.08
C SER A 217 -11.48 0.95 -26.17
N ILE A 218 -12.34 0.94 -25.15
CA ILE A 218 -13.61 0.19 -25.20
C ILE A 218 -14.43 0.63 -26.43
N THR A 219 -14.41 1.92 -26.77
CA THR A 219 -15.10 2.50 -27.94
C THR A 219 -14.46 2.17 -29.30
N SER A 220 -13.22 1.65 -29.34
CA SER A 220 -12.61 1.10 -30.56
C SER A 220 -12.87 -0.40 -30.68
N ILE A 221 -12.82 -1.14 -29.56
CA ILE A 221 -13.18 -2.56 -29.49
C ILE A 221 -14.65 -2.76 -29.88
N THR A 222 -15.58 -2.09 -29.20
CA THR A 222 -17.03 -2.35 -29.37
C THR A 222 -17.66 -1.63 -30.57
N ARG A 223 -16.89 -1.33 -31.60
CA ARG A 223 -17.34 -0.52 -32.75
C ARG A 223 -18.02 -1.42 -33.78
N GLY A 224 -19.32 -1.21 -34.00
CA GLY A 224 -20.12 -1.99 -34.96
C GLY A 224 -20.75 -3.26 -34.37
N MET A 225 -20.39 -3.64 -33.14
CA MET A 225 -21.03 -4.74 -32.42
C MET A 225 -22.53 -4.48 -32.15
N PRO A 226 -23.38 -5.53 -32.15
CA PRO A 226 -24.74 -5.47 -31.61
C PRO A 226 -24.76 -4.99 -30.15
N ASP A 227 -25.77 -4.20 -29.76
CA ASP A 227 -25.80 -3.54 -28.45
C ASP A 227 -25.79 -4.50 -27.24
N ASP A 228 -26.34 -5.72 -27.38
CA ASP A 228 -26.29 -6.76 -26.34
C ASP A 228 -24.85 -7.27 -26.10
N LEU A 229 -24.17 -7.75 -27.16
CA LEU A 229 -22.77 -8.20 -27.11
C LEU A 229 -21.85 -7.08 -26.61
N LYS A 230 -22.03 -5.88 -27.17
CA LYS A 230 -21.33 -4.66 -26.77
C LYS A 230 -21.55 -4.31 -25.29
N SER A 231 -22.76 -4.48 -24.75
CA SER A 231 -23.06 -4.24 -23.34
C SER A 231 -22.34 -5.25 -22.44
N LYS A 232 -22.46 -6.56 -22.76
CA LYS A 232 -21.80 -7.66 -22.03
C LYS A 232 -20.29 -7.50 -21.99
N LEU A 233 -19.65 -7.32 -23.15
CA LEU A 233 -18.21 -7.11 -23.26
C LEU A 233 -17.77 -5.80 -22.59
N SER A 234 -18.57 -4.73 -22.69
CA SER A 234 -18.30 -3.46 -21.98
C SER A 234 -18.48 -3.55 -20.46
N SER A 235 -19.15 -4.56 -19.93
CA SER A 235 -19.17 -4.83 -18.48
C SER A 235 -17.93 -5.62 -18.12
N TRP A 236 -17.72 -6.79 -18.72
CA TRP A 236 -16.58 -7.66 -18.42
C TRP A 236 -15.22 -6.92 -18.49
N ILE A 237 -14.98 -6.06 -19.51
CA ILE A 237 -13.74 -5.25 -19.60
C ILE A 237 -13.57 -4.23 -18.44
N LYS A 238 -14.65 -3.77 -17.81
CA LYS A 238 -14.61 -2.87 -16.63
C LYS A 238 -14.53 -3.64 -15.32
N ASP A 239 -15.19 -4.79 -15.26
CA ASP A 239 -15.32 -5.63 -14.06
C ASP A 239 -14.06 -6.51 -13.87
N PHE A 240 -13.29 -6.73 -14.94
CA PHE A 240 -11.99 -7.40 -14.97
C PHE A 240 -11.02 -6.84 -13.92
N LYS A 241 -10.43 -7.76 -13.14
CA LYS A 241 -9.40 -7.48 -12.14
C LYS A 241 -8.31 -8.53 -12.22
N TYR A 242 -7.10 -8.12 -12.60
CA TYR A 242 -5.91 -8.97 -12.62
C TYR A 242 -5.70 -9.74 -11.30
N THR A 243 -5.98 -9.07 -10.17
CA THR A 243 -5.90 -9.65 -8.81
C THR A 243 -6.82 -10.84 -8.57
N THR A 244 -7.88 -11.02 -9.36
CA THR A 244 -8.77 -12.19 -9.27
C THR A 244 -8.08 -13.43 -9.82
N TYR A 245 -7.56 -13.34 -11.05
CA TYR A 245 -6.88 -14.45 -11.74
C TYR A 245 -5.55 -14.85 -11.08
N THR A 246 -4.93 -13.95 -10.31
CA THR A 246 -3.73 -14.26 -9.50
C THR A 246 -4.02 -14.65 -8.04
N LEU A 247 -5.29 -14.75 -7.62
CA LEU A 247 -5.62 -14.84 -6.18
C LEU A 247 -5.10 -16.12 -5.52
N ASP A 248 -5.20 -17.27 -6.19
CA ASP A 248 -4.81 -18.55 -5.60
C ASP A 248 -3.29 -18.77 -5.60
N LEU A 249 -2.60 -18.33 -6.66
CA LEU A 249 -1.14 -18.23 -6.64
C LEU A 249 -0.66 -17.29 -5.51
N GLN A 250 -1.33 -16.16 -5.28
CA GLN A 250 -1.03 -15.27 -4.15
C GLN A 250 -1.27 -15.94 -2.79
N ARG A 251 -2.27 -16.82 -2.65
CA ARG A 251 -2.53 -17.57 -1.39
C ARG A 251 -1.41 -18.57 -1.12
N VAL A 252 -1.02 -19.37 -2.12
CA VAL A 252 0.05 -20.37 -2.01
C VAL A 252 1.40 -19.72 -1.67
N LEU A 253 1.74 -18.60 -2.32
CA LEU A 253 2.95 -17.83 -2.03
C LEU A 253 2.90 -17.07 -0.70
N HIS A 254 1.72 -16.63 -0.25
CA HIS A 254 1.53 -16.02 1.07
C HIS A 254 1.78 -17.03 2.19
N ASP A 255 1.23 -18.24 2.07
CA ASP A 255 1.43 -19.32 3.05
C ASP A 255 2.92 -19.71 3.16
N PHE A 256 3.61 -19.83 2.02
CA PHE A 256 5.05 -20.01 1.99
C PHE A 256 5.80 -18.83 2.66
N SER A 257 5.39 -17.58 2.38
CA SER A 257 5.98 -16.40 3.01
C SER A 257 5.75 -16.34 4.53
N VAL A 258 4.66 -16.88 5.06
CA VAL A 258 4.42 -16.95 6.52
C VAL A 258 5.34 -17.98 7.19
N ALA A 259 5.63 -19.09 6.51
CA ALA A 259 6.58 -20.09 6.98
C ALA A 259 8.04 -19.65 6.87
N MET A 260 8.41 -18.92 5.80
CA MET A 260 9.77 -18.42 5.60
C MET A 260 10.21 -17.32 6.58
N VAL A 261 9.28 -16.57 7.16
CA VAL A 261 9.55 -15.52 8.16
C VAL A 261 9.34 -16.03 9.60
N ASP A 262 8.93 -17.29 9.78
CA ASP A 262 8.64 -17.88 11.09
C ASP A 262 9.90 -17.97 11.98
N GLY A 263 9.91 -17.23 13.09
CA GLY A 263 11.07 -17.14 13.98
C GLY A 263 12.20 -16.24 13.47
N VAL A 264 11.96 -15.41 12.44
CA VAL A 264 12.86 -14.29 12.13
C VAL A 264 12.68 -13.21 13.21
N GLU A 265 13.71 -13.01 14.02
CA GLU A 265 13.76 -11.97 15.06
C GLU A 265 14.23 -10.62 14.49
N SER A 266 13.75 -9.53 15.08
CA SER A 266 14.14 -8.17 14.73
C SER A 266 15.32 -7.72 15.58
N SER A 267 16.42 -7.28 14.95
CA SER A 267 17.59 -6.71 15.65
C SER A 267 17.30 -5.39 16.37
N PHE A 268 16.15 -4.76 16.09
CA PHE A 268 15.71 -3.50 16.70
C PHE A 268 14.76 -3.71 17.89
N ILE A 269 14.66 -4.96 18.38
CA ILE A 269 13.78 -5.39 19.47
C ILE A 269 14.57 -6.30 20.42
N GLN A 270 14.51 -6.03 21.72
CA GLN A 270 15.20 -6.79 22.77
C GLN A 270 14.44 -8.06 23.17
N ASP A 271 13.09 -7.99 23.22
CA ASP A 271 12.22 -9.11 23.61
C ASP A 271 11.21 -9.42 22.49
N ASN A 272 11.68 -10.16 21.50
CA ASN A 272 10.91 -10.51 20.30
C ASN A 272 9.64 -11.30 20.63
N GLN A 273 9.67 -12.16 21.65
CA GLN A 273 8.52 -12.99 22.06
C GLN A 273 7.42 -12.16 22.74
N LYS A 274 7.79 -11.21 23.59
CA LYS A 274 6.85 -10.24 24.18
C LYS A 274 6.22 -9.34 23.12
N GLN A 275 7.00 -8.85 22.14
CA GLN A 275 6.43 -8.00 21.09
C GLN A 275 5.52 -8.80 20.12
N ILE A 276 5.84 -10.06 19.81
CA ILE A 276 4.89 -10.99 19.14
C ILE A 276 3.58 -11.09 19.94
N SER A 277 3.67 -11.41 21.23
CA SER A 277 2.49 -11.58 22.11
C SER A 277 1.63 -10.31 22.19
N PHE A 278 2.27 -9.14 22.21
CA PHE A 278 1.62 -7.83 22.22
C PHE A 278 0.92 -7.50 20.89
N LEU A 279 1.56 -7.78 19.75
CA LEU A 279 0.98 -7.64 18.41
C LEU A 279 -0.24 -8.57 18.24
N GLN A 280 -0.14 -9.82 18.68
CA GLN A 280 -1.24 -10.78 18.69
C GLN A 280 -2.43 -10.24 19.51
N SER A 281 -2.20 -9.71 20.72
CA SER A 281 -3.27 -9.10 21.52
C SER A 281 -3.90 -7.91 20.80
N GLN A 282 -3.12 -6.94 20.30
CA GLN A 282 -3.69 -5.77 19.61
C GLN A 282 -4.51 -6.15 18.37
N VAL A 283 -4.03 -7.11 17.57
CA VAL A 283 -4.77 -7.58 16.39
C VAL A 283 -6.08 -8.22 16.81
N LYS A 284 -6.08 -9.06 17.84
CA LYS A 284 -7.31 -9.66 18.39
C LYS A 284 -8.27 -8.58 18.91
N ASP A 285 -7.80 -7.64 19.72
CA ASP A 285 -8.62 -6.55 20.27
C ASP A 285 -9.25 -5.70 19.16
N THR A 286 -8.53 -5.45 18.06
CA THR A 286 -9.05 -4.72 16.90
C THR A 286 -9.99 -5.57 16.03
N ILE A 287 -9.79 -6.88 15.90
CA ILE A 287 -10.75 -7.82 15.29
C ILE A 287 -12.07 -7.76 16.08
N ASP A 288 -12.01 -8.01 17.39
CA ASP A 288 -13.17 -8.05 18.28
C ASP A 288 -13.96 -6.74 18.24
N LYS A 289 -13.28 -5.57 18.21
CA LYS A 289 -13.95 -4.26 18.02
C LYS A 289 -14.66 -4.13 16.67
N ILE A 290 -14.03 -4.54 15.56
CA ILE A 290 -14.58 -4.37 14.21
C ILE A 290 -15.78 -5.30 14.00
N GLU A 291 -15.70 -6.56 14.45
CA GLU A 291 -16.83 -7.49 14.36
C GLU A 291 -18.05 -7.01 15.16
N ASN A 292 -17.82 -6.41 16.34
CA ASN A 292 -18.84 -5.79 17.18
C ASN A 292 -19.18 -4.32 16.80
N SER A 293 -18.68 -3.79 15.68
CA SER A 293 -18.93 -2.41 15.25
C SER A 293 -20.18 -2.25 14.39
N SER A 294 -20.70 -1.03 14.23
CA SER A 294 -21.73 -0.73 13.22
C SER A 294 -21.18 -0.64 11.78
N ASN A 295 -19.86 -0.78 11.59
CA ASN A 295 -19.17 -0.44 10.35
C ASN A 295 -19.03 -1.66 9.42
N GLU A 296 -20.08 -1.95 8.65
CA GLU A 296 -20.09 -3.08 7.70
C GLU A 296 -18.98 -3.01 6.64
N ALA A 297 -18.51 -1.81 6.26
CA ALA A 297 -17.39 -1.68 5.33
C ALA A 297 -16.06 -2.16 5.95
N ALA A 298 -15.82 -1.85 7.23
CA ALA A 298 -14.70 -2.40 7.99
C ALA A 298 -14.84 -3.93 8.15
N LYS A 299 -16.05 -4.45 8.41
CA LYS A 299 -16.30 -5.92 8.48
C LYS A 299 -16.06 -6.64 7.16
N GLU A 300 -16.46 -6.05 6.03
CA GLU A 300 -16.18 -6.63 4.70
C GLU A 300 -14.67 -6.69 4.40
N GLU A 301 -13.92 -5.64 4.73
CA GLU A 301 -12.46 -5.67 4.55
C GLU A 301 -11.79 -6.63 5.54
N LEU A 302 -12.22 -6.63 6.80
CA LEU A 302 -11.71 -7.53 7.83
C LEU A 302 -11.80 -9.00 7.39
N LYS A 303 -12.93 -9.44 6.83
CA LYS A 303 -13.11 -10.80 6.30
C LYS A 303 -12.04 -11.17 5.26
N LYS A 304 -11.62 -10.22 4.40
CA LYS A 304 -10.56 -10.44 3.39
C LYS A 304 -9.18 -10.58 4.04
N GLN A 305 -8.93 -9.84 5.12
CA GLN A 305 -7.65 -9.90 5.85
C GLN A 305 -7.56 -11.14 6.74
N ILE A 306 -8.66 -11.55 7.39
CA ILE A 306 -8.74 -12.82 8.16
C ILE A 306 -8.47 -14.02 7.26
N ILE A 307 -8.96 -14.05 6.01
CA ILE A 307 -8.67 -15.12 5.04
C ILE A 307 -7.16 -15.27 4.76
N LYS A 308 -6.37 -14.19 4.87
CA LYS A 308 -4.91 -14.22 4.71
C LYS A 308 -4.19 -14.55 6.02
N LEU A 309 -4.65 -13.99 7.13
CA LEU A 309 -4.08 -14.19 8.46
C LEU A 309 -4.28 -15.64 8.97
N LYS A 310 -5.46 -16.21 8.71
CA LYS A 310 -5.98 -17.53 9.16
C LYS A 310 -6.14 -17.68 10.67
N SER A 311 -5.06 -17.49 11.44
CA SER A 311 -5.06 -17.38 12.90
C SER A 311 -4.19 -16.20 13.32
N VAL A 312 -4.55 -15.54 14.42
CA VAL A 312 -3.72 -14.48 15.04
C VAL A 312 -2.36 -15.04 15.47
N GLU A 313 -2.29 -16.33 15.81
CA GLU A 313 -1.05 -17.06 16.15
C GLU A 313 -0.03 -17.09 14.99
N ASN A 314 -0.49 -16.92 13.75
CA ASN A 314 0.39 -16.84 12.58
C ASN A 314 1.10 -15.47 12.46
N ILE A 315 0.92 -14.57 13.43
CA ILE A 315 1.85 -13.47 13.69
C ILE A 315 2.99 -14.06 14.52
N ASN A 316 3.98 -14.61 13.83
CA ASN A 316 5.07 -15.44 14.36
C ASN A 316 6.44 -14.74 14.33
N THR A 317 6.44 -13.45 14.02
CA THR A 317 7.61 -12.56 13.92
C THR A 317 7.19 -11.14 14.29
N PRO A 318 8.05 -10.35 14.95
CA PRO A 318 7.86 -8.92 15.14
C PRO A 318 8.64 -8.09 14.09
N SER A 319 9.08 -8.72 12.98
CA SER A 319 9.67 -8.04 11.82
C SER A 319 8.61 -7.74 10.75
N GLU A 320 8.87 -6.78 9.85
CA GLU A 320 8.07 -6.61 8.63
C GLU A 320 8.25 -7.78 7.63
N GLY A 321 9.29 -8.60 7.83
CA GLY A 321 9.76 -9.58 6.85
C GLY A 321 11.27 -9.54 6.64
N PHE A 322 11.73 -10.09 5.51
CA PHE A 322 13.10 -9.93 5.03
C PHE A 322 13.15 -9.60 3.53
N VAL A 323 14.25 -8.97 3.13
CA VAL A 323 14.55 -8.58 1.75
C VAL A 323 15.68 -9.48 1.23
N PHE A 324 15.60 -9.90 -0.03
CA PHE A 324 16.63 -10.71 -0.69
C PHE A 324 16.72 -10.36 -2.17
N ASP A 325 17.92 -10.45 -2.75
CA ASP A 325 18.14 -10.24 -4.17
C ASP A 325 18.27 -11.58 -4.91
N TYR A 326 17.63 -11.69 -6.07
CA TYR A 326 17.69 -12.87 -6.93
C TYR A 326 17.65 -12.44 -8.40
N ASN A 327 18.58 -12.94 -9.22
CA ASN A 327 18.74 -12.60 -10.64
C ASN A 327 18.73 -11.08 -10.94
N GLY A 328 19.35 -10.27 -10.05
CA GLY A 328 19.40 -8.81 -10.19
C GLY A 328 18.11 -8.07 -9.85
N VAL A 329 17.13 -8.75 -9.24
CA VAL A 329 15.86 -8.17 -8.78
C VAL A 329 15.72 -8.36 -7.27
N THR A 330 15.35 -7.28 -6.58
CA THR A 330 15.09 -7.29 -5.13
C THR A 330 13.65 -7.73 -4.82
N TYR A 331 13.51 -8.70 -3.93
CA TYR A 331 12.24 -9.25 -3.44
C TYR A 331 12.10 -9.04 -1.92
N LYS A 332 10.87 -9.01 -1.40
CA LYS A 332 10.58 -8.98 0.04
C LYS A 332 9.48 -9.98 0.38
N PHE A 333 9.77 -10.91 1.30
CA PHE A 333 8.75 -11.73 1.95
C PHE A 333 8.29 -11.04 3.22
N THR A 334 6.97 -10.88 3.41
CA THR A 334 6.37 -10.10 4.52
C THR A 334 5.41 -10.89 5.40
N GLY A 335 5.03 -12.11 5.00
CA GLY A 335 4.12 -12.98 5.73
C GLY A 335 2.85 -12.24 6.20
N ASN A 336 2.54 -12.36 7.49
CA ASN A 336 1.34 -11.74 8.08
C ASN A 336 1.51 -10.29 8.53
N PHE A 337 2.64 -9.63 8.27
CA PHE A 337 2.78 -8.19 8.52
C PHE A 337 1.77 -7.36 7.71
N ALA A 338 1.57 -7.71 6.44
CA ALA A 338 0.66 -6.99 5.56
C ALA A 338 -0.82 -7.02 6.03
N PRO A 339 -1.47 -8.17 6.30
CA PRO A 339 -2.83 -8.19 6.84
C PRO A 339 -2.91 -7.56 8.24
N THR A 340 -1.91 -7.74 9.09
CA THR A 340 -1.82 -7.11 10.43
C THR A 340 -1.87 -5.58 10.33
N ASN A 341 -1.07 -4.97 9.45
CA ASN A 341 -1.05 -3.53 9.18
C ASN A 341 -2.39 -3.03 8.58
N GLN A 342 -3.10 -3.85 7.81
CA GLN A 342 -4.45 -3.50 7.34
C GLN A 342 -5.46 -3.49 8.50
N ILE A 343 -5.49 -4.52 9.35
CA ILE A 343 -6.42 -4.64 10.49
C ILE A 343 -6.22 -3.51 11.50
N LEU A 344 -5.01 -3.37 12.06
CA LEU A 344 -4.68 -2.30 13.02
C LEU A 344 -4.89 -0.91 12.40
N GLY A 345 -4.63 -0.78 11.10
CA GLY A 345 -4.83 0.45 10.34
C GLY A 345 -6.29 0.85 10.13
N MET A 346 -7.26 -0.06 10.26
CA MET A 346 -8.68 0.31 10.11
C MET A 346 -9.14 1.22 11.24
N GLU A 347 -8.86 0.83 12.49
CA GLU A 347 -9.17 1.63 13.70
C GLU A 347 -8.29 2.88 13.76
N ARG A 348 -6.96 2.70 13.68
CA ARG A 348 -5.99 3.77 13.93
C ARG A 348 -6.07 4.94 12.95
N PHE A 349 -6.38 4.67 11.68
CA PHE A 349 -6.47 5.69 10.63
C PHE A 349 -7.91 5.93 10.12
N GLN A 350 -8.92 5.30 10.74
CA GLN A 350 -10.34 5.40 10.36
C GLN A 350 -10.57 5.18 8.85
N ARG A 351 -9.88 4.19 8.25
CA ARG A 351 -9.84 3.97 6.79
C ARG A 351 -11.22 3.75 6.16
N PHE A 352 -12.18 3.30 6.96
CA PHE A 352 -13.58 3.06 6.57
C PHE A 352 -14.56 3.94 7.36
N GLY A 353 -14.09 5.07 7.90
CA GLY A 353 -14.79 5.86 8.91
C GLY A 353 -14.48 5.37 10.34
N PRO A 354 -15.14 5.94 11.36
CA PRO A 354 -14.96 5.50 12.74
C PRO A 354 -15.50 4.07 12.94
N ILE A 355 -14.86 3.32 13.82
CA ILE A 355 -15.29 1.99 14.26
C ILE A 355 -16.00 2.19 15.59
N GLU A 356 -17.25 2.65 15.49
CA GLU A 356 -18.15 2.81 16.63
C GLU A 356 -18.80 1.45 16.95
N PRO A 357 -18.89 1.04 18.23
CA PRO A 357 -19.56 -0.20 18.61
C PRO A 357 -21.01 -0.19 18.12
N GLN A 358 -21.51 -1.35 17.72
CA GLN A 358 -22.86 -1.48 17.19
C GLN A 358 -23.87 -1.18 18.30
N VAL A 359 -24.52 -0.01 18.24
CA VAL A 359 -25.56 0.39 19.20
C VAL A 359 -26.73 -0.61 19.06
N GLY A 360 -26.79 -1.59 19.97
CA GLY A 360 -27.66 -2.76 19.87
C GLY A 360 -26.97 -4.14 19.90
N GLY A 361 -25.63 -4.20 20.05
CA GLY A 361 -24.88 -5.45 20.21
C GLY A 361 -24.15 -5.52 21.55
N GLU A 362 -24.64 -6.36 22.48
CA GLU A 362 -23.91 -6.70 23.71
C GLU A 362 -22.77 -7.70 23.39
N SER A 363 -21.56 -7.42 23.88
CA SER A 363 -20.50 -8.44 23.89
C SER A 363 -20.88 -9.55 24.88
N PRO A 364 -20.76 -10.85 24.53
CA PRO A 364 -21.26 -11.97 25.35
C PRO A 364 -20.38 -12.32 26.57
N LEU A 365 -19.88 -11.30 27.28
CA LEU A 365 -19.12 -11.41 28.53
C LEU A 365 -19.81 -10.59 29.63
N GLU A 366 -20.35 -11.31 30.62
CA GLU A 366 -21.18 -10.81 31.73
C GLU A 366 -22.51 -10.14 31.33
N ALA A 367 -23.58 -10.93 31.32
CA ALA A 367 -24.96 -10.45 31.24
C ALA A 367 -25.36 -9.61 32.48
N LYS A 368 -24.99 -8.33 32.48
CA LYS A 368 -25.48 -7.35 33.46
C LYS A 368 -26.90 -6.93 33.09
N THR A 369 -27.80 -7.04 34.06
CA THR A 369 -29.24 -6.74 33.91
C THR A 369 -29.50 -5.36 33.31
N LYS A 370 -30.51 -5.25 32.44
CA LYS A 370 -31.00 -3.98 31.86
C LYS A 370 -31.02 -2.85 32.91
N PRO A 371 -30.56 -1.64 32.59
CA PRO A 371 -30.40 -0.55 33.55
C PRO A 371 -31.72 -0.26 34.25
N SER A 372 -31.75 -0.54 35.55
CA SER A 372 -32.95 -0.49 36.37
C SER A 372 -33.19 0.91 36.94
N THR A 373 -32.15 1.75 36.99
CA THR A 373 -32.24 3.15 37.37
C THR A 373 -31.48 4.08 36.42
N VAL A 374 -32.19 5.07 35.86
CA VAL A 374 -31.70 6.04 34.87
C VAL A 374 -31.84 7.45 35.42
N ALA A 375 -30.78 8.27 35.40
CA ALA A 375 -30.84 9.68 35.77
C ALA A 375 -30.93 10.59 34.53
N LEU A 376 -31.74 11.66 34.59
CA LEU A 376 -31.86 12.67 33.53
C LEU A 376 -31.41 14.04 34.04
N PHE A 377 -30.46 14.68 33.36
CA PHE A 377 -29.96 16.02 33.68
C PHE A 377 -30.10 16.98 32.48
N PRO A 378 -31.29 17.57 32.27
CA PRO A 378 -31.52 18.49 31.15
C PRO A 378 -31.04 19.91 31.43
N GLY A 379 -30.38 20.54 30.45
CA GLY A 379 -30.02 21.95 30.56
C GLY A 379 -29.67 22.64 29.24
N SER A 380 -29.37 23.93 29.36
CA SER A 380 -28.91 24.79 28.26
C SER A 380 -27.43 25.16 28.44
N PHE A 381 -26.64 24.20 28.92
CA PHE A 381 -25.29 24.37 29.45
C PHE A 381 -24.29 24.83 28.37
N LYS A 382 -24.24 26.14 28.12
CA LYS A 382 -23.45 26.78 27.06
C LYS A 382 -22.61 27.94 27.59
N PRO A 383 -21.32 27.72 27.91
CA PRO A 383 -20.66 26.42 28.06
C PRO A 383 -21.10 25.71 29.36
N PRO A 384 -20.82 24.41 29.52
CA PRO A 384 -20.92 23.72 30.80
C PRO A 384 -19.70 24.03 31.70
N HIS A 385 -19.88 24.03 33.03
CA HIS A 385 -18.82 24.25 34.01
C HIS A 385 -18.76 23.12 35.05
N LYS A 386 -17.69 23.07 35.85
CA LYS A 386 -17.44 22.15 36.97
C LYS A 386 -18.65 21.95 37.89
N GLY A 387 -19.37 23.01 38.27
CA GLY A 387 -20.63 22.88 39.03
C GLY A 387 -21.76 22.07 38.36
N HIS A 388 -21.76 21.92 37.02
CA HIS A 388 -22.66 21.00 36.32
C HIS A 388 -22.10 19.56 36.33
N LEU A 389 -20.77 19.38 36.27
CA LEU A 389 -20.13 18.07 36.41
C LEU A 389 -20.40 17.48 37.80
N LEU A 390 -20.28 18.28 38.87
CA LEU A 390 -20.65 17.91 40.23
C LEU A 390 -22.15 17.54 40.35
N ALA A 391 -23.03 18.26 39.65
CA ALA A 391 -24.46 17.94 39.58
C ALA A 391 -24.72 16.60 38.87
N ALA A 392 -24.01 16.32 37.78
CA ALA A 392 -24.10 15.04 37.07
C ALA A 392 -23.54 13.88 37.91
N GLN A 393 -22.44 14.10 38.64
CA GLN A 393 -21.86 13.11 39.57
C GLN A 393 -22.86 12.74 40.67
N ALA A 394 -23.43 13.73 41.36
CA ALA A 394 -24.44 13.52 42.40
C ALA A 394 -25.72 12.83 41.88
N LEU A 395 -26.04 12.92 40.59
CA LEU A 395 -27.16 12.19 39.98
C LEU A 395 -26.80 10.73 39.63
N ALA A 396 -25.55 10.46 39.23
CA ALA A 396 -25.06 9.13 38.86
C ALA A 396 -24.69 8.23 40.06
N GLU A 397 -24.64 8.77 41.28
CA GLU A 397 -24.53 8.00 42.53
C GLU A 397 -25.72 7.04 42.74
N GLU A 398 -26.93 7.48 42.36
CA GLU A 398 -28.17 6.73 42.55
C GLU A 398 -28.69 6.06 41.27
N ALA A 399 -27.90 6.06 40.18
CA ALA A 399 -28.32 5.54 38.88
C ALA A 399 -27.27 4.63 38.24
N ASP A 400 -27.71 3.71 37.38
CA ASP A 400 -26.84 2.87 36.56
C ASP A 400 -26.20 3.72 35.45
N ILE A 401 -26.99 4.62 34.85
CA ILE A 401 -26.62 5.52 33.76
C ILE A 401 -27.23 6.92 33.95
N ILE A 402 -26.56 7.97 33.45
CA ILE A 402 -27.04 9.35 33.42
C ILE A 402 -27.05 9.93 31.99
N TYR A 403 -28.20 10.48 31.58
CA TYR A 403 -28.38 11.19 30.32
C TYR A 403 -28.37 12.71 30.53
N ILE A 404 -27.38 13.38 29.95
CA ILE A 404 -27.19 14.84 30.02
C ILE A 404 -27.73 15.46 28.72
N PHE A 405 -28.92 16.07 28.78
CA PHE A 405 -29.56 16.64 27.57
C PHE A 405 -29.14 18.10 27.32
N VAL A 406 -28.51 18.34 26.17
CA VAL A 406 -28.08 19.65 25.68
C VAL A 406 -29.13 20.25 24.72
N SER A 407 -29.57 21.47 24.99
CA SER A 407 -30.58 22.16 24.15
C SER A 407 -30.03 22.62 22.79
N ALA A 408 -30.75 22.30 21.71
CA ALA A 408 -30.56 22.82 20.35
C ALA A 408 -31.66 23.84 19.95
N PRO A 409 -31.55 25.12 20.35
CA PRO A 409 -32.54 26.13 20.00
C PRO A 409 -32.51 26.46 18.50
N GLN A 410 -33.69 26.55 17.88
CA GLN A 410 -33.86 26.87 16.45
C GLN A 410 -33.73 28.37 16.12
N LEU A 411 -33.45 29.21 17.11
CA LEU A 411 -33.18 30.65 16.99
C LEU A 411 -31.92 30.99 17.78
N SER A 412 -31.32 32.15 17.48
CA SER A 412 -29.94 32.52 17.83
C SER A 412 -29.46 32.09 19.22
N GLY A 413 -28.34 31.36 19.24
CA GLY A 413 -27.69 30.91 20.47
C GLY A 413 -27.26 32.06 21.37
N ARG A 414 -27.14 31.78 22.68
CA ARG A 414 -26.72 32.76 23.69
C ARG A 414 -25.28 33.21 23.40
N ALA A 415 -25.12 34.45 22.96
CA ALA A 415 -23.83 35.02 22.60
C ALA A 415 -22.95 35.33 23.83
N MET A 416 -21.64 35.32 23.61
CA MET A 416 -20.61 35.91 24.48
C MET A 416 -20.51 37.42 24.21
N LYS A 417 -19.79 38.19 25.04
CA LYS A 417 -19.62 39.66 24.82
C LYS A 417 -18.84 39.94 23.54
N SER A 418 -17.94 39.04 23.16
CA SER A 418 -17.25 38.99 21.86
C SER A 418 -18.18 38.74 20.65
N GLY A 419 -19.50 38.55 20.84
CA GLY A 419 -20.49 38.37 19.78
C GLY A 419 -20.55 36.96 19.17
N LYS A 420 -19.55 36.11 19.41
CA LYS A 420 -19.59 34.68 19.07
C LYS A 420 -20.70 33.97 19.85
N SER A 421 -21.37 33.00 19.23
CA SER A 421 -22.40 32.16 19.87
C SER A 421 -21.91 30.72 19.99
N ILE A 422 -22.23 30.07 21.12
CA ILE A 422 -21.83 28.69 21.40
C ILE A 422 -22.88 27.74 20.80
N SER A 423 -22.45 26.81 19.96
CA SER A 423 -23.32 25.84 19.27
C SER A 423 -23.86 24.76 20.24
N ALA A 424 -24.62 23.77 19.76
CA ALA A 424 -24.98 22.62 20.63
C ALA A 424 -23.84 21.59 20.69
N GLU A 425 -23.18 21.41 19.56
CA GLU A 425 -22.08 20.51 19.27
C GLU A 425 -20.84 20.90 20.08
N GLN A 426 -20.47 22.18 20.10
CA GLN A 426 -19.41 22.72 20.97
C GLN A 426 -19.70 22.48 22.46
N ALA A 427 -20.97 22.53 22.87
CA ALA A 427 -21.35 22.27 24.26
C ALA A 427 -21.28 20.77 24.61
N VAL A 428 -21.53 19.86 23.65
CA VAL A 428 -21.24 18.43 23.80
C VAL A 428 -19.73 18.18 23.89
N GLN A 429 -18.92 18.82 23.04
CA GLN A 429 -17.46 18.71 23.08
C GLN A 429 -16.89 19.20 24.42
N CYS A 430 -17.36 20.33 24.95
CA CYS A 430 -16.99 20.81 26.29
C CYS A 430 -17.40 19.83 27.40
N TRP A 431 -18.55 19.16 27.27
CA TRP A 431 -18.96 18.09 28.19
C TRP A 431 -18.06 16.85 28.08
N GLN A 432 -17.71 16.42 26.86
CA GLN A 432 -16.81 15.29 26.61
C GLN A 432 -15.44 15.51 27.25
N VAL A 433 -14.85 16.71 27.12
CA VAL A 433 -13.59 17.07 27.81
C VAL A 433 -13.74 16.89 29.34
N MET A 434 -14.78 17.44 29.95
CA MET A 434 -14.99 17.35 31.40
C MET A 434 -15.36 15.94 31.90
N LEU A 435 -15.95 15.09 31.07
CA LEU A 435 -16.30 13.70 31.39
C LEU A 435 -15.14 12.73 31.15
N SER A 436 -14.21 13.04 30.23
CA SER A 436 -13.15 12.14 29.74
C SER A 436 -12.28 11.48 30.80
N ARG A 437 -12.11 12.11 31.97
CA ARG A 437 -11.42 11.56 33.15
C ARG A 437 -12.24 11.76 34.45
N SER A 438 -13.56 11.75 34.35
CA SER A 438 -14.49 11.85 35.49
C SER A 438 -14.85 10.47 36.05
N PRO A 439 -15.09 10.30 37.36
CA PRO A 439 -15.57 9.04 37.94
C PRO A 439 -16.88 8.49 37.36
N ILE A 440 -17.61 9.29 36.59
CA ILE A 440 -18.87 8.92 35.92
C ILE A 440 -18.73 8.77 34.40
N LYS A 441 -17.50 8.80 33.85
CA LYS A 441 -17.21 8.67 32.42
C LYS A 441 -18.01 7.55 31.77
N ASP A 442 -17.91 6.34 32.34
CA ASP A 442 -18.49 5.12 31.80
C ASP A 442 -19.96 4.92 32.23
N LYS A 443 -20.57 5.95 32.85
CA LYS A 443 -22.00 6.07 33.19
C LYS A 443 -22.72 7.23 32.49
N ALA A 444 -22.01 8.13 31.80
CA ALA A 444 -22.55 9.45 31.44
C ALA A 444 -22.60 9.69 29.93
N GLU A 445 -23.82 9.69 29.38
CA GLU A 445 -24.08 9.98 27.97
C GLU A 445 -24.59 11.42 27.78
N VAL A 446 -24.07 12.11 26.77
CA VAL A 446 -24.39 13.52 26.49
C VAL A 446 -25.15 13.60 25.16
N MET A 447 -26.46 13.81 25.23
CA MET A 447 -27.34 13.84 24.06
C MET A 447 -27.76 15.26 23.69
N ILE A 448 -27.78 15.58 22.40
CA ILE A 448 -28.46 16.77 21.88
C ILE A 448 -29.96 16.48 21.80
N GLY A 449 -30.82 17.46 22.12
CA GLY A 449 -32.28 17.29 21.97
C GLY A 449 -32.68 16.92 20.53
N PRO A 450 -33.61 15.96 20.32
CA PRO A 450 -33.90 15.39 19.01
C PRO A 450 -34.53 16.43 18.05
N PRO A 451 -34.44 16.23 16.72
CA PRO A 451 -34.91 17.19 15.73
C PRO A 451 -36.35 17.70 15.97
N GLY A 452 -36.50 19.02 16.12
CA GLY A 452 -37.77 19.67 16.46
C GLY A 452 -37.99 19.92 17.96
N VAL A 453 -37.25 19.26 18.85
CA VAL A 453 -37.36 19.42 20.32
C VAL A 453 -36.28 20.38 20.82
N ALA A 454 -36.49 21.68 20.60
CA ALA A 454 -35.55 22.75 20.91
C ALA A 454 -35.17 22.91 22.41
N SER A 455 -35.82 22.18 23.32
CA SER A 455 -35.68 22.29 24.77
C SER A 455 -35.33 20.95 25.38
N SER A 456 -34.16 20.86 26.03
CA SER A 456 -33.70 19.67 26.77
C SER A 456 -34.64 19.27 27.91
N MET A 457 -35.32 20.24 28.53
CA MET A 457 -36.40 19.97 29.49
C MET A 457 -37.57 19.23 28.83
N MET A 458 -37.91 19.59 27.58
CA MET A 458 -38.92 18.86 26.82
C MET A 458 -38.41 17.48 26.39
N THR A 459 -37.12 17.32 26.09
CA THR A 459 -36.52 16.00 25.87
C THR A 459 -36.66 15.08 27.09
N ALA A 460 -36.37 15.58 28.30
CA ALA A 460 -36.55 14.81 29.54
C ALA A 460 -38.03 14.50 29.84
N ILE A 461 -38.96 15.41 29.56
CA ILE A 461 -40.40 15.15 29.65
C ILE A 461 -40.85 14.11 28.61
N ASN A 462 -40.30 14.16 27.39
CA ASN A 462 -40.59 13.21 26.33
C ASN A 462 -40.10 11.80 26.69
N PHE A 463 -38.90 11.69 27.28
CA PHE A 463 -38.31 10.41 27.72
C PHE A 463 -39.23 9.62 28.65
N ILE A 464 -39.92 10.31 29.58
CA ILE A 464 -40.87 9.73 30.53
C ILE A 464 -42.35 9.73 30.05
N GLN A 465 -42.63 10.12 28.80
CA GLN A 465 -44.00 10.20 28.25
C GLN A 465 -44.20 9.51 26.90
N HIS A 466 -43.16 9.04 26.22
CA HIS A 466 -43.31 8.22 25.01
C HIS A 466 -43.45 6.73 25.37
N PRO A 467 -44.12 5.93 24.51
CA PRO A 467 -44.17 4.48 24.68
C PRO A 467 -42.75 3.89 24.70
N VAL A 468 -42.64 2.64 25.16
CA VAL A 468 -41.39 1.87 25.02
C VAL A 468 -41.13 1.66 23.54
N ASP A 469 -39.93 2.02 23.10
CA ASP A 469 -39.47 1.95 21.72
C ASP A 469 -37.98 1.54 21.77
N PRO A 470 -37.66 0.23 21.56
CA PRO A 470 -36.31 -0.30 21.77
C PRO A 470 -35.21 0.37 20.93
N ASP A 471 -35.58 0.88 19.76
CA ASP A 471 -34.66 1.49 18.80
C ASP A 471 -34.47 3.01 19.06
N ASN A 472 -35.07 3.55 20.14
CA ASN A 472 -35.21 4.98 20.37
C ASN A 472 -34.68 5.40 21.74
N ILE A 473 -33.40 5.81 21.73
CA ILE A 473 -32.62 6.33 22.87
C ILE A 473 -33.26 7.54 23.60
N TYR A 474 -34.30 8.16 23.03
CA TYR A 474 -35.06 9.24 23.67
C TYR A 474 -36.31 8.76 24.41
N THR A 475 -36.42 7.46 24.71
CA THR A 475 -37.51 6.87 25.52
C THR A 475 -36.99 6.08 26.72
N ALA A 476 -37.72 6.09 27.83
CA ALA A 476 -37.36 5.30 29.01
C ALA A 476 -37.61 3.79 28.77
N PRO A 477 -36.67 2.89 29.14
CA PRO A 477 -36.88 1.45 29.12
C PRO A 477 -38.11 1.00 29.94
N GLU A 478 -38.67 -0.16 29.60
CA GLU A 478 -39.81 -0.74 30.32
C GLU A 478 -39.47 -1.00 31.80
N GLY A 479 -40.32 -0.52 32.72
CA GLY A 479 -40.17 -0.77 34.16
C GLY A 479 -39.07 0.02 34.88
N ALA A 480 -38.35 0.91 34.18
CA ALA A 480 -37.20 1.63 34.75
C ALA A 480 -37.58 2.62 35.87
N THR A 481 -36.69 2.78 36.84
CA THR A 481 -36.70 3.91 37.78
C THR A 481 -36.03 5.12 37.12
N VAL A 482 -36.73 6.25 37.01
CA VAL A 482 -36.19 7.46 36.37
C VAL A 482 -36.00 8.57 37.39
N ILE A 483 -34.76 9.01 37.60
CA ILE A 483 -34.38 10.10 38.51
C ILE A 483 -34.27 11.40 37.71
N LEU A 484 -35.21 12.31 37.94
CA LEU A 484 -35.24 13.62 37.31
C LEU A 484 -34.40 14.61 38.12
N GLY A 485 -33.27 15.04 37.57
CA GLY A 485 -32.43 16.05 38.17
C GLY A 485 -33.07 17.44 38.14
N VAL A 486 -33.14 18.11 39.29
CA VAL A 486 -33.58 19.51 39.42
C VAL A 486 -32.51 20.33 40.14
N GLY A 487 -32.23 21.54 39.65
CA GLY A 487 -31.38 22.48 40.38
C GLY A 487 -32.12 23.07 41.58
N GLN A 488 -31.46 23.21 42.73
CA GLN A 488 -32.04 23.93 43.88
C GLN A 488 -32.24 25.44 43.62
N LYS A 489 -31.64 26.00 42.56
CA LYS A 489 -31.64 27.44 42.26
C LYS A 489 -32.89 27.88 41.47
N GLY A 490 -33.91 28.34 42.19
CA GLY A 490 -35.13 28.95 41.62
C GLY A 490 -36.30 27.98 41.44
N GLU A 491 -37.31 28.36 40.65
CA GLU A 491 -38.51 27.54 40.40
C GLU A 491 -38.27 26.30 39.51
N ASP A 492 -37.03 25.85 39.35
CA ASP A 492 -36.68 24.74 38.47
C ASP A 492 -37.26 23.40 38.96
N ALA A 493 -37.41 23.23 40.28
CA ALA A 493 -38.17 22.12 40.86
C ALA A 493 -39.65 22.11 40.43
N SER A 494 -40.26 23.28 40.22
CA SER A 494 -41.65 23.41 39.77
C SER A 494 -41.87 22.99 38.31
N ARG A 495 -40.80 22.84 37.51
CA ARG A 495 -40.89 22.46 36.09
C ARG A 495 -41.37 21.02 35.89
N TYR A 496 -41.10 20.12 36.84
CA TYR A 496 -41.70 18.79 36.92
C TYR A 496 -42.93 18.77 37.84
N GLY A 497 -43.72 19.87 37.85
CA GLY A 497 -44.88 20.00 38.72
C GLY A 497 -45.95 18.91 38.51
N PRO A 498 -46.93 18.78 39.42
CA PRO A 498 -47.80 17.61 39.53
C PRO A 498 -48.49 17.15 38.23
N LYS A 499 -48.84 18.09 37.34
CA LYS A 499 -49.47 17.84 36.04
C LYS A 499 -48.55 17.11 35.04
N VAL A 500 -47.23 17.27 35.15
CA VAL A 500 -46.26 16.52 34.34
C VAL A 500 -46.18 15.09 34.85
N LEU A 501 -45.96 14.92 36.16
CA LEU A 501 -45.84 13.60 36.80
C LEU A 501 -47.13 12.76 36.68
N SER A 502 -48.31 13.37 36.83
CA SER A 502 -49.59 12.66 36.67
C SER A 502 -49.77 12.16 35.22
N LYS A 503 -49.44 13.00 34.24
CA LYS A 503 -49.53 12.66 32.81
C LYS A 503 -48.46 11.63 32.39
N SER A 504 -47.28 11.65 33.00
CA SER A 504 -46.29 10.59 32.81
C SER A 504 -46.79 9.26 33.36
N LYS A 505 -47.35 9.24 34.58
CA LYS A 505 -47.94 8.03 35.18
C LYS A 505 -49.16 7.49 34.41
N GLU A 506 -49.92 8.37 33.75
CA GLU A 506 -51.03 8.00 32.85
C GLU A 506 -50.54 7.29 31.57
N LYS A 507 -49.43 7.76 30.98
CA LYS A 507 -48.89 7.25 29.70
C LYS A 507 -47.89 6.10 29.86
N ARG A 508 -47.18 6.05 30.99
CA ARG A 508 -46.12 5.11 31.34
C ARG A 508 -46.29 4.67 32.80
N PRO A 509 -47.32 3.85 33.10
CA PRO A 509 -47.60 3.36 34.46
C PRO A 509 -46.55 2.36 34.98
N ASP A 510 -45.66 1.89 34.10
CA ASP A 510 -44.52 1.01 34.38
C ASP A 510 -43.34 1.75 35.03
N LEU A 511 -43.19 3.06 34.81
CA LEU A 511 -42.01 3.82 35.27
C LEU A 511 -42.11 4.28 36.72
N THR A 512 -41.03 4.09 37.48
CA THR A 512 -40.89 4.65 38.83
C THR A 512 -40.16 6.00 38.78
N ILE A 513 -40.91 7.09 38.68
CA ILE A 513 -40.34 8.44 38.50
C ILE A 513 -40.05 9.10 39.87
N LYS A 514 -38.81 9.54 40.07
CA LYS A 514 -38.30 10.28 41.24
C LYS A 514 -37.76 11.66 40.81
N THR A 515 -37.59 12.58 41.75
CA THR A 515 -36.88 13.87 41.53
C THR A 515 -35.76 14.03 42.56
N LYS A 516 -34.51 14.28 42.12
CA LYS A 516 -33.35 14.55 43.00
C LYS A 516 -32.89 16.00 42.81
N ALA A 517 -32.79 16.74 43.91
CA ALA A 517 -32.31 18.11 43.90
C ALA A 517 -30.78 18.15 44.01
N VAL A 518 -30.13 18.91 43.14
CA VAL A 518 -28.66 19.01 43.06
C VAL A 518 -28.17 20.45 42.98
N GLY A 519 -26.95 20.66 43.52
CA GLY A 519 -26.39 21.99 43.74
C GLY A 519 -27.19 22.85 44.72
N PRO A 520 -26.90 24.16 44.84
CA PRO A 520 -25.78 24.84 44.18
C PRO A 520 -24.43 24.31 44.68
N PHE A 521 -23.36 24.59 43.94
CA PHE A 521 -22.00 24.19 44.30
C PHE A 521 -21.12 25.43 44.41
N GLU A 522 -20.21 25.41 45.37
CA GLU A 522 -19.29 26.52 45.67
C GLU A 522 -17.94 26.37 44.97
N HIS A 523 -17.36 27.51 44.62
CA HIS A 523 -16.00 27.67 44.09
C HIS A 523 -14.93 27.32 45.13
N SER A 524 -13.70 27.09 44.65
CA SER A 524 -12.55 26.86 45.52
C SER A 524 -12.16 28.10 46.35
N GLN A 525 -11.47 27.90 47.47
CA GLN A 525 -11.01 29.01 48.31
C GLN A 525 -9.94 29.84 47.59
N GLU A 526 -9.13 29.17 46.77
CA GLU A 526 -8.13 29.74 45.86
C GLU A 526 -8.77 30.71 44.86
N TYR A 527 -9.90 30.34 44.25
CA TYR A 527 -10.70 31.25 43.40
C TYR A 527 -11.26 32.43 44.20
N LEU A 528 -11.75 32.19 45.42
CA LEU A 528 -12.30 33.25 46.27
C LEU A 528 -11.24 34.25 46.75
N SER A 529 -10.00 33.81 47.00
CA SER A 529 -8.85 34.68 47.27
C SER A 529 -8.46 35.47 46.02
N LEU A 530 -8.27 34.80 44.88
CA LEU A 530 -7.93 35.44 43.61
C LEU A 530 -8.96 36.52 43.21
N LEU A 531 -10.24 36.31 43.53
CA LEU A 531 -11.31 37.28 43.27
C LEU A 531 -11.29 38.48 44.25
N GLN A 532 -10.86 38.28 45.49
CA GLN A 532 -10.66 39.38 46.46
C GLN A 532 -9.45 40.25 46.09
N ASP A 533 -8.36 39.62 45.62
CA ASP A 533 -7.15 40.32 45.15
C ASP A 533 -7.40 41.13 43.86
N ASN A 534 -8.47 40.82 43.11
CA ASN A 534 -8.85 41.48 41.86
C ASN A 534 -10.22 42.21 41.97
N PRO A 535 -10.35 43.27 42.79
CA PRO A 535 -11.63 43.93 43.07
C PRO A 535 -12.27 44.61 41.85
N THR A 536 -11.49 44.98 40.83
CA THR A 536 -11.97 45.50 39.54
C THR A 536 -12.75 44.45 38.76
N ILE A 537 -12.22 43.21 38.72
CA ILE A 537 -12.86 42.05 38.09
C ILE A 537 -14.10 41.66 38.89
N MET A 538 -14.02 41.61 40.23
CA MET A 538 -15.16 41.37 41.12
C MET A 538 -16.31 42.35 40.89
N GLN A 539 -16.01 43.64 40.67
CA GLN A 539 -17.01 44.66 40.32
C GLN A 539 -17.56 44.55 38.88
N SER A 540 -16.95 43.77 38.00
CA SER A 540 -17.46 43.53 36.63
C SER A 540 -18.51 42.41 36.59
N LEU A 541 -18.38 41.43 37.50
CA LEU A 541 -19.32 40.32 37.70
C LEU A 541 -20.66 40.81 38.30
N ASN A 542 -21.62 39.90 38.43
CA ASN A 542 -22.94 40.10 39.06
C ASN A 542 -23.87 41.18 38.47
N LYS A 543 -23.41 41.99 37.51
CA LYS A 543 -24.22 42.96 36.77
C LYS A 543 -25.06 42.26 35.68
N GLY A 544 -26.36 42.10 35.92
CA GLY A 544 -27.35 41.64 34.91
C GLY A 544 -28.56 40.91 35.48
N LYS A 545 -29.66 40.83 34.71
CA LYS A 545 -30.85 40.02 35.09
C LYS A 545 -30.47 38.53 35.16
N GLY A 546 -30.82 37.88 36.27
CA GLY A 546 -30.65 36.43 36.45
C GLY A 546 -29.24 35.99 36.86
N ARG A 547 -28.36 36.91 37.28
CA ARG A 547 -27.07 36.55 37.91
C ARG A 547 -27.24 36.26 39.40
N SER A 548 -26.30 35.52 39.96
CA SER A 548 -26.17 35.37 41.42
C SER A 548 -25.85 36.73 42.05
N SER A 549 -26.32 36.98 43.28
CA SER A 549 -25.71 38.00 44.16
C SER A 549 -24.49 37.44 44.90
N ASP A 550 -24.43 36.11 45.02
CA ASP A 550 -23.37 35.37 45.68
C ASP A 550 -22.31 34.91 44.67
N ALA A 551 -21.09 35.41 44.85
CA ALA A 551 -19.93 35.14 44.00
C ALA A 551 -19.23 33.80 44.32
N ALA A 552 -19.59 33.13 45.42
CA ALA A 552 -19.07 31.80 45.73
C ALA A 552 -19.70 30.69 44.89
N LEU A 553 -20.88 30.89 44.30
CA LEU A 553 -21.62 29.84 43.58
C LEU A 553 -21.27 29.77 42.09
N TYR A 554 -20.96 28.55 41.60
CA TYR A 554 -20.72 28.32 40.17
C TYR A 554 -21.86 28.85 39.30
N HIS A 555 -21.51 29.59 38.25
CA HIS A 555 -22.51 30.22 37.39
C HIS A 555 -22.06 30.38 35.93
N ALA A 556 -22.86 29.81 35.01
CA ALA A 556 -22.58 29.76 33.58
C ALA A 556 -22.59 31.12 32.85
N SER A 557 -22.95 32.23 33.50
CA SER A 557 -22.73 33.57 32.91
C SER A 557 -21.38 34.15 33.25
N ASP A 558 -20.76 33.68 34.32
CA ASP A 558 -19.56 34.28 34.86
C ASP A 558 -18.34 33.52 34.27
N MET A 559 -18.47 32.22 34.03
CA MET A 559 -17.58 31.48 33.10
C MET A 559 -17.49 32.12 31.71
N ARG A 560 -18.61 32.62 31.15
CA ARG A 560 -18.59 33.31 29.84
C ARG A 560 -17.85 34.64 29.91
N ASP A 561 -18.05 35.40 30.98
CA ASP A 561 -17.32 36.65 31.22
C ASP A 561 -15.81 36.41 31.38
N PHE A 562 -15.39 35.30 32.02
CA PHE A 562 -13.99 34.89 32.10
C PHE A 562 -13.42 34.33 30.79
N ILE A 563 -14.23 33.66 29.95
CA ILE A 563 -13.84 33.27 28.58
C ILE A 563 -13.58 34.50 27.70
N ASP A 564 -14.46 35.50 27.74
CA ASP A 564 -14.21 36.77 27.05
C ASP A 564 -12.97 37.48 27.63
N LEU A 565 -12.77 37.48 28.96
CA LEU A 565 -11.60 38.10 29.61
C LEU A 565 -10.28 37.41 29.21
N ALA A 566 -10.24 36.08 29.17
CA ALA A 566 -9.03 35.32 28.85
C ALA A 566 -8.45 35.63 27.45
N THR A 567 -9.28 36.15 26.53
CA THR A 567 -8.84 36.61 25.19
C THR A 567 -8.26 38.03 25.16
N VAL A 568 -8.28 38.75 26.28
CA VAL A 568 -7.85 40.15 26.43
C VAL A 568 -6.78 40.29 27.51
N ASP A 569 -6.85 39.49 28.58
CA ASP A 569 -5.99 39.53 29.74
C ASP A 569 -5.66 38.10 30.21
N PRO A 570 -4.38 37.72 30.36
CA PRO A 570 -3.98 36.40 30.87
C PRO A 570 -4.60 36.02 32.22
N ILE A 571 -4.99 36.97 33.08
CA ILE A 571 -5.65 36.68 34.36
C ILE A 571 -6.98 35.93 34.18
N GLY A 572 -7.63 36.08 33.02
CA GLY A 572 -8.84 35.35 32.68
C GLY A 572 -8.63 33.83 32.64
N LEU A 573 -7.44 33.35 32.23
CA LEU A 573 -7.10 31.93 32.30
C LEU A 573 -7.08 31.41 33.73
N GLU A 574 -6.51 32.18 34.66
CA GLU A 574 -6.39 31.78 36.07
C GLU A 574 -7.76 31.60 36.72
N PHE A 575 -8.69 32.53 36.48
CA PHE A 575 -10.09 32.36 36.91
C PHE A 575 -10.80 31.17 36.25
N LEU A 576 -10.53 30.87 34.97
CA LEU A 576 -11.15 29.74 34.28
C LEU A 576 -10.75 28.37 34.81
N LYS A 577 -9.56 28.23 35.44
CA LYS A 577 -9.07 26.95 35.98
C LYS A 577 -10.04 26.31 36.97
N ASP A 578 -10.79 27.10 37.73
CA ASP A 578 -11.80 26.57 38.66
C ASP A 578 -13.13 26.27 37.98
N PHE A 579 -13.45 26.86 36.83
CA PHE A 579 -14.70 26.58 36.10
C PHE A 579 -14.67 25.27 35.28
N VAL A 580 -13.51 24.65 35.09
CA VAL A 580 -13.33 23.40 34.33
C VAL A 580 -13.04 22.21 35.26
N ALA A 581 -13.12 20.98 34.75
CA ALA A 581 -12.87 19.78 35.55
C ALA A 581 -11.46 19.75 36.17
N ARG A 582 -10.43 20.11 35.40
CA ARG A 582 -9.03 20.22 35.84
C ARG A 582 -8.40 21.48 35.24
N PRO A 583 -7.45 22.16 35.93
CA PRO A 583 -6.82 23.39 35.43
C PRO A 583 -6.24 23.32 34.01
N GLN A 584 -5.72 22.17 33.55
CA GLN A 584 -5.20 22.04 32.18
C GLN A 584 -6.30 22.06 31.09
N ASP A 585 -7.56 21.78 31.44
CA ASP A 585 -8.65 21.66 30.47
C ASP A 585 -9.09 23.03 29.89
N VAL A 586 -8.67 24.15 30.50
CA VAL A 586 -9.04 25.52 30.07
C VAL A 586 -8.69 25.76 28.59
N LEU A 587 -7.47 25.37 28.17
CA LEU A 587 -7.01 25.60 26.79
C LEU A 587 -7.81 24.74 25.78
N ALA A 588 -8.16 23.50 26.14
CA ALA A 588 -9.01 22.66 25.31
C ALA A 588 -10.42 23.25 25.16
N ILE A 589 -11.00 23.78 26.24
CA ILE A 589 -12.31 24.46 26.22
C ILE A 589 -12.26 25.75 25.37
N MET A 590 -11.20 26.55 25.47
CA MET A 590 -11.04 27.74 24.60
C MET A 590 -10.85 27.36 23.12
N GLY A 591 -10.08 26.30 22.83
CA GLY A 591 -9.91 25.76 21.49
C GLY A 591 -11.23 25.30 20.85
N ILE A 592 -12.07 24.56 21.59
CA ILE A 592 -13.42 24.14 21.15
C ILE A 592 -14.30 25.35 20.82
N LEU A 593 -14.14 26.46 21.54
CA LEU A 593 -14.87 27.71 21.31
C LEU A 593 -14.25 28.59 20.20
N GLY A 594 -13.12 28.17 19.60
CA GLY A 594 -12.39 28.93 18.59
C GLY A 594 -11.85 30.25 19.13
N LEU A 595 -11.22 30.20 20.31
CA LEU A 595 -10.62 31.33 21.02
C LEU A 595 -9.19 31.01 21.44
N ASN A 596 -8.29 31.98 21.26
CA ASN A 596 -6.93 31.94 21.79
C ASN A 596 -6.87 32.83 23.04
N PRO A 597 -6.08 32.49 24.07
CA PRO A 597 -5.82 33.38 25.18
C PRO A 597 -4.94 34.57 24.77
N ALA A 598 -4.92 35.61 25.60
CA ALA A 598 -3.94 36.70 25.51
C ALA A 598 -2.55 36.23 25.95
N ASP A 599 -1.52 36.79 25.31
CA ASP A 599 -0.12 36.49 25.62
C ASP A 599 0.30 37.01 27.00
N LYS A 600 1.14 36.24 27.70
CA LYS A 600 1.76 36.71 28.95
C LYS A 600 2.78 37.80 28.63
N GLN A 601 2.57 39.01 29.18
CA GLN A 601 3.62 40.02 29.23
C GLN A 601 4.82 39.45 30.00
N LYS A 602 6.00 39.46 29.37
CA LYS A 602 7.27 39.17 30.04
C LYS A 602 7.61 40.31 31.02
N PRO A 603 8.29 40.02 32.15
CA PRO A 603 8.87 41.07 32.99
C PRO A 603 9.88 41.91 32.21
N GLU A 604 10.00 43.19 32.56
CA GLU A 604 10.79 44.18 31.80
C GLU A 604 12.30 43.87 31.73
N GLU A 605 12.85 43.13 32.68
CA GLU A 605 14.29 42.78 32.74
C GLU A 605 14.76 41.81 31.63
N ASP A 606 13.83 41.18 30.90
CA ASP A 606 14.11 40.21 29.81
C ASP A 606 13.74 40.79 28.41
N GLN A 607 13.60 42.11 28.32
CA GLN A 607 13.45 42.84 27.06
C GLN A 607 14.81 43.34 26.59
N VAL A 608 15.23 42.93 25.39
CA VAL A 608 16.38 43.53 24.71
C VAL A 608 15.98 44.93 24.26
N ASP A 609 16.79 45.96 24.53
CA ASP A 609 16.52 47.33 24.09
C ASP A 609 16.35 47.39 22.55
N GLU A 610 15.10 47.41 22.08
CA GLU A 610 14.80 47.79 20.69
C GLU A 610 15.13 49.29 20.53
N PRO A 611 15.84 49.70 19.47
CA PRO A 611 16.26 51.08 19.31
C PRO A 611 15.05 52.01 19.16
N GLU A 612 15.00 53.08 19.97
CA GLU A 612 13.96 54.12 19.87
C GLU A 612 13.90 54.71 18.45
N LEU A 613 12.94 54.26 17.65
CA LEU A 613 12.68 54.80 16.32
C LEU A 613 11.99 56.17 16.46
N ASP A 614 12.64 57.22 15.93
CA ASP A 614 12.06 58.56 15.80
C ASP A 614 10.66 58.46 15.16
N GLY A 615 9.69 59.23 15.67
CA GLY A 615 8.36 59.34 15.09
C GLY A 615 8.35 59.70 13.60
N GLN A 616 9.44 60.30 13.09
CA GLN A 616 9.65 60.54 11.66
C GLN A 616 9.92 59.25 10.87
N ASP A 617 10.71 58.31 11.40
CA ASP A 617 10.96 57.00 10.76
C ASP A 617 9.73 56.09 10.87
N LEU A 618 8.98 56.16 11.97
CA LEU A 618 7.67 55.51 12.09
C LEU A 618 6.67 56.05 11.04
N GLU A 619 6.62 57.36 10.77
CA GLU A 619 5.86 57.89 9.64
C GLU A 619 6.40 57.41 8.28
N GLY A 620 7.72 57.24 8.14
CA GLY A 620 8.35 56.65 6.95
C GLY A 620 7.89 55.21 6.69
N ILE A 621 8.03 54.34 7.69
CA ILE A 621 7.66 52.92 7.66
C ILE A 621 6.15 52.78 7.43
N ILE A 622 5.31 53.57 8.10
CA ILE A 622 3.85 53.55 7.89
C ILE A 622 3.50 54.03 6.46
N ARG A 623 4.17 55.04 5.91
CA ARG A 623 3.97 55.49 4.51
C ARG A 623 4.45 54.43 3.50
N GLU A 624 5.49 53.65 3.80
CA GLU A 624 5.98 52.54 2.97
C GLU A 624 5.06 51.31 3.05
N ALA A 625 4.59 50.94 4.24
CA ALA A 625 3.61 49.88 4.45
C ALA A 625 2.25 50.21 3.82
N VAL A 626 1.80 51.47 3.91
CA VAL A 626 0.59 51.93 3.21
C VAL A 626 0.80 51.99 1.69
N LYS A 627 2.03 52.21 1.20
CA LYS A 627 2.40 52.04 -0.22
C LYS A 627 2.33 50.59 -0.67
N SER A 628 2.81 49.62 0.13
CA SER A 628 2.77 48.20 -0.23
C SER A 628 1.34 47.65 -0.17
N PHE A 629 0.55 47.98 0.86
CA PHE A 629 -0.87 47.67 0.92
C PHE A 629 -1.66 48.28 -0.26
N ARG A 630 -1.44 49.56 -0.60
CA ARG A 630 -2.11 50.19 -1.75
C ARG A 630 -1.63 49.67 -3.12
N LYS A 631 -0.48 48.98 -3.18
CA LYS A 631 -0.02 48.28 -4.38
C LYS A 631 -0.78 46.97 -4.63
N GLN A 632 -1.45 46.37 -3.65
CA GLN A 632 -2.40 45.26 -3.88
C GLN A 632 -3.76 45.75 -4.40
N THR A 633 -3.75 46.65 -5.40
CA THR A 633 -4.92 46.86 -6.26
C THR A 633 -4.81 45.92 -7.45
N ALA A 634 -5.78 45.00 -7.60
CA ALA A 634 -5.79 44.05 -8.71
C ALA A 634 -5.63 44.79 -10.06
N PRO A 635 -4.73 44.33 -10.95
CA PRO A 635 -4.30 45.12 -12.10
C PRO A 635 -5.48 45.45 -13.02
N LYS A 636 -5.72 46.75 -13.26
CA LYS A 636 -6.74 47.19 -14.22
C LYS A 636 -6.42 46.58 -15.59
N ALA A 637 -7.30 45.71 -16.06
CA ALA A 637 -7.08 44.92 -17.26
C ALA A 637 -6.78 45.80 -18.48
N LYS A 638 -5.54 45.73 -18.97
CA LYS A 638 -5.22 46.16 -20.33
C LYS A 638 -5.97 45.22 -21.31
N PRO A 639 -6.47 45.71 -22.45
CA PRO A 639 -7.18 44.88 -23.42
C PRO A 639 -6.20 43.90 -24.09
N SER A 640 -6.11 42.67 -23.58
CA SER A 640 -5.23 41.63 -24.13
C SER A 640 -5.68 41.20 -25.53
N LYS A 641 -4.75 41.27 -26.49
CA LYS A 641 -5.01 41.02 -27.92
C LYS A 641 -4.71 39.59 -28.39
N GLY A 642 -4.09 38.77 -27.53
CA GLY A 642 -3.64 37.40 -27.83
C GLY A 642 -4.73 36.48 -28.40
N LYS A 643 -4.38 35.75 -29.47
CA LYS A 643 -5.28 34.81 -30.17
C LYS A 643 -5.79 33.70 -29.24
N PHE A 644 -4.95 33.23 -28.32
CA PHE A 644 -5.27 32.19 -27.33
C PHE A 644 -6.32 32.67 -26.32
N GLN A 645 -6.06 33.77 -25.59
CA GLN A 645 -7.00 34.32 -24.62
C GLN A 645 -8.37 34.67 -25.25
N ARG A 646 -8.39 35.15 -26.51
CA ARG A 646 -9.65 35.39 -27.25
C ARG A 646 -10.43 34.11 -27.56
N ARG A 647 -9.74 33.00 -27.91
CA ARG A 647 -10.37 31.67 -28.07
C ARG A 647 -10.91 31.16 -26.73
N MET A 648 -10.14 31.27 -25.64
CA MET A 648 -10.52 30.72 -24.34
C MET A 648 -11.69 31.49 -23.70
N ARG A 649 -11.72 32.83 -23.79
CA ARG A 649 -12.91 33.64 -23.44
C ARG A 649 -14.16 33.15 -24.16
N LYS A 650 -14.11 32.96 -25.49
CA LYS A 650 -15.25 32.50 -26.29
C LYS A 650 -15.70 31.07 -25.94
N ARG A 651 -14.78 30.20 -25.48
CA ARG A 651 -15.08 28.83 -25.02
C ARG A 651 -15.74 28.82 -23.63
N LEU A 652 -15.22 29.59 -22.68
CA LEU A 652 -15.71 29.65 -21.29
C LEU A 652 -17.01 30.47 -21.15
N SER A 653 -17.21 31.52 -21.95
CA SER A 653 -18.45 32.30 -22.04
C SER A 653 -19.69 31.41 -22.20
N LYS A 654 -19.57 30.32 -22.99
CA LYS A 654 -20.67 29.36 -23.21
C LYS A 654 -21.00 28.49 -21.98
N ALA A 655 -20.05 28.29 -21.07
CA ALA A 655 -20.24 27.54 -19.82
C ALA A 655 -20.74 28.45 -18.68
N HIS A 656 -20.14 29.64 -18.54
CA HIS A 656 -20.52 30.62 -17.50
C HIS A 656 -21.97 31.10 -17.67
N LYS A 657 -22.45 31.20 -18.92
CA LYS A 657 -23.84 31.54 -19.25
C LYS A 657 -24.88 30.65 -18.55
N VAL A 658 -24.55 29.39 -18.24
CA VAL A 658 -25.48 28.42 -17.63
C VAL A 658 -25.39 28.42 -16.09
N TYR A 659 -24.20 28.56 -15.53
CA TYR A 659 -23.96 28.34 -14.09
C TYR A 659 -23.60 29.58 -13.25
N LEU A 660 -23.18 30.69 -13.89
CA LEU A 660 -22.63 31.86 -13.19
C LEU A 660 -23.29 33.19 -13.59
N ASP A 661 -23.77 33.34 -14.82
CA ASP A 661 -24.24 34.64 -15.32
C ASP A 661 -25.74 34.93 -15.05
N MET A 662 -26.53 33.89 -14.76
CA MET A 662 -28.01 33.96 -14.60
C MET A 662 -28.51 34.02 -13.15
N GLY A 663 -27.60 34.14 -12.16
CA GLY A 663 -27.95 34.18 -10.74
C GLY A 663 -28.42 32.84 -10.14
N ARG A 664 -28.15 32.63 -8.85
CA ARG A 664 -28.65 31.48 -8.08
C ARG A 664 -29.99 31.82 -7.42
N HIS A 665 -31.04 31.90 -8.23
CA HIS A 665 -32.39 32.24 -7.76
C HIS A 665 -32.95 31.23 -6.72
N ASP A 666 -32.45 30.00 -6.74
CA ASP A 666 -32.74 28.94 -5.75
C ASP A 666 -32.22 29.25 -4.33
N LEU A 667 -31.20 30.12 -4.21
CA LEU A 667 -30.61 30.53 -2.93
C LEU A 667 -31.21 31.81 -2.35
N THR A 668 -32.22 32.41 -2.99
CA THR A 668 -32.92 33.62 -2.52
C THR A 668 -33.37 33.54 -1.06
N LYS A 669 -33.81 32.36 -0.62
CA LYS A 669 -34.22 32.05 0.76
C LYS A 669 -33.17 32.29 1.86
N HIS A 670 -31.89 32.42 1.52
CA HIS A 670 -30.80 32.62 2.50
C HIS A 670 -30.41 34.09 2.72
N GLY A 671 -30.88 35.02 1.86
CA GLY A 671 -30.55 36.44 1.94
C GLY A 671 -29.13 36.78 1.45
N GLY A 672 -29.03 37.65 0.45
CA GLY A 672 -27.74 38.08 -0.10
C GLY A 672 -27.77 38.30 -1.62
N GLY A 673 -26.70 38.85 -2.18
CA GLY A 673 -26.64 39.28 -3.59
C GLY A 673 -26.66 38.17 -4.65
N PHE A 674 -26.73 36.89 -4.25
CA PHE A 674 -26.64 35.71 -5.12
C PHE A 674 -27.73 35.63 -6.21
N HIS A 675 -28.82 36.37 -6.04
CA HIS A 675 -29.94 36.45 -6.97
C HIS A 675 -29.78 37.49 -8.10
N LYS A 676 -28.61 38.14 -8.21
CA LYS A 676 -28.35 39.21 -9.19
C LYS A 676 -27.46 38.72 -10.34
N ASP A 677 -27.87 39.02 -11.57
CA ASP A 677 -27.10 38.76 -12.79
C ASP A 677 -25.70 39.40 -12.75
N ARG A 678 -24.73 38.69 -13.32
CA ARG A 678 -23.36 39.16 -13.47
C ARG A 678 -23.20 39.99 -14.75
N PRO A 679 -22.39 41.07 -14.76
CA PRO A 679 -21.91 41.69 -15.99
C PRO A 679 -21.16 40.67 -16.87
N LYS A 680 -21.69 40.41 -18.07
CA LYS A 680 -21.20 39.39 -18.99
C LYS A 680 -19.81 39.72 -19.54
N ASP A 681 -19.06 38.67 -19.88
CA ASP A 681 -17.68 38.67 -20.40
C ASP A 681 -16.57 39.30 -19.49
N VAL A 682 -16.91 39.85 -18.32
CA VAL A 682 -15.92 40.33 -17.33
C VAL A 682 -15.51 39.20 -16.38
N SER A 683 -14.44 38.49 -16.72
CA SER A 683 -13.81 37.45 -15.88
C SER A 683 -12.33 37.73 -15.62
N ASN A 684 -11.94 37.60 -14.35
CA ASN A 684 -10.56 37.80 -13.86
C ASN A 684 -9.78 36.48 -13.73
N ALA A 685 -10.40 35.33 -14.08
CA ALA A 685 -9.92 33.99 -13.70
C ALA A 685 -8.63 33.52 -14.39
N PHE A 686 -8.08 34.29 -15.34
CA PHE A 686 -6.80 34.00 -15.99
C PHE A 686 -6.02 35.30 -16.22
N LEU A 687 -5.00 35.52 -15.38
CA LEU A 687 -3.92 36.48 -15.57
C LEU A 687 -2.61 35.68 -15.62
N ALA A 688 -2.25 35.24 -16.82
CA ALA A 688 -0.92 34.75 -17.13
C ALA A 688 -0.31 35.73 -18.15
N GLU A 689 0.94 36.13 -17.92
CA GLU A 689 1.70 36.87 -18.93
C GLU A 689 2.17 35.88 -19.99
N GLU A 690 1.72 36.08 -21.24
CA GLU A 690 2.23 35.34 -22.39
C GLU A 690 3.64 35.86 -22.68
N VAL A 691 4.68 35.06 -22.40
CA VAL A 691 6.07 35.38 -22.76
C VAL A 691 6.20 35.30 -24.28
N GLU A 692 6.16 36.45 -24.96
CA GLU A 692 6.27 36.55 -26.41
C GLU A 692 7.72 36.30 -26.89
N GLU A 693 8.14 35.03 -26.96
CA GLU A 693 9.28 34.61 -27.80
C GLU A 693 9.00 33.30 -28.55
N MET A 694 9.23 33.32 -29.87
CA MET A 694 9.20 32.17 -30.80
C MET A 694 7.85 31.48 -31.13
N GLU A 695 6.81 32.22 -31.52
CA GLU A 695 5.74 31.66 -32.40
C GLU A 695 5.49 32.41 -33.74
N GLU A 696 6.22 33.48 -34.05
CA GLU A 696 6.16 34.16 -35.36
C GLU A 696 7.30 33.74 -36.31
N ALA A 697 7.40 32.43 -36.60
CA ALA A 697 8.41 31.86 -37.50
C ALA A 697 7.87 30.85 -38.54
N ILE A 698 6.55 30.62 -38.61
CA ILE A 698 5.90 29.66 -39.53
C ILE A 698 4.75 30.31 -40.33
N SER A 699 4.77 31.64 -40.50
CA SER A 699 3.88 32.32 -41.46
C SER A 699 4.60 33.47 -42.17
N MET A 700 4.54 33.45 -43.50
CA MET A 700 5.04 34.48 -44.43
C MET A 700 6.56 34.65 -44.50
N ALA A 701 7.21 33.80 -45.31
CA ALA A 701 8.37 34.27 -46.07
C ALA A 701 7.92 35.41 -47.00
N GLY A 702 8.46 36.64 -46.85
CA GLY A 702 7.77 37.83 -47.40
C GLY A 702 8.55 39.14 -47.64
N GLY A 703 9.87 39.22 -47.45
CA GLY A 703 10.72 40.33 -47.97
C GLY A 703 10.67 41.70 -47.24
N GLY A 704 11.72 42.53 -47.45
CA GLY A 704 11.93 43.85 -46.82
C GLY A 704 12.59 43.77 -45.43
N ILE A 705 13.68 44.46 -45.05
CA ILE A 705 14.28 45.75 -45.49
C ILE A 705 13.28 46.91 -45.24
N GLU A 706 13.51 47.91 -44.38
CA GLU A 706 14.75 48.66 -44.08
C GLU A 706 14.72 49.42 -42.72
N GLY A 707 15.89 49.67 -42.08
CA GLY A 707 16.11 50.71 -41.04
C GLY A 707 15.43 50.56 -39.65
N ALA A 708 15.92 51.14 -38.55
CA ALA A 708 17.21 51.81 -38.28
C ALA A 708 17.59 51.74 -36.76
N MET A 709 18.82 52.18 -36.46
CA MET A 709 19.55 52.20 -35.16
C MET A 709 18.75 52.76 -33.94
N THR A 710 19.05 52.42 -32.67
CA THR A 710 20.38 52.45 -32.00
C THR A 710 20.73 51.36 -30.97
N LYS A 711 22.04 51.25 -30.73
CA LYS A 711 22.81 50.50 -29.69
C LYS A 711 23.93 51.46 -29.18
N PRO A 712 24.83 51.15 -28.21
CA PRO A 712 25.15 49.88 -27.52
C PRO A 712 25.07 50.03 -25.97
N VAL A 713 25.62 49.19 -25.08
CA VAL A 713 27.01 48.69 -24.88
C VAL A 713 27.05 47.16 -24.64
N PHE A 714 28.22 46.53 -24.78
CA PHE A 714 28.42 45.07 -24.81
C PHE A 714 29.07 44.47 -23.55
N LYS A 715 28.85 43.16 -23.35
CA LYS A 715 29.96 42.19 -23.25
C LYS A 715 29.71 41.02 -24.23
N ARG A 716 30.77 40.30 -24.61
CA ARG A 716 30.75 39.16 -25.55
C ARG A 716 31.06 37.88 -24.79
N GLU A 717 30.32 36.82 -25.08
CA GLU A 717 30.72 35.41 -24.87
C GLU A 717 30.21 34.55 -26.03
N ASP A 718 30.74 33.33 -26.17
CA ASP A 718 31.09 32.83 -27.50
C ASP A 718 29.98 32.26 -28.39
N LYS A 719 30.10 32.57 -29.69
CA LYS A 719 29.29 31.96 -30.75
C LYS A 719 29.70 30.51 -31.02
N GLN A 720 31.00 30.19 -30.97
CA GLN A 720 31.50 28.86 -31.34
C GLN A 720 31.00 27.78 -30.37
N LEU A 721 31.02 28.06 -29.06
CA LEU A 721 30.41 27.20 -28.04
C LEU A 721 28.93 26.95 -28.33
N LYS A 722 28.14 27.99 -28.63
CA LYS A 722 26.70 27.85 -28.94
C LYS A 722 26.41 27.14 -30.26
N GLU A 723 27.35 27.11 -31.22
CA GLU A 723 27.23 26.32 -32.45
C GLU A 723 27.65 24.85 -32.25
N GLN A 724 28.69 24.58 -31.46
CA GLN A 724 29.06 23.23 -31.03
C GLN A 724 27.97 22.61 -30.17
N GLU A 725 27.43 23.36 -29.19
CA GLU A 725 26.31 22.95 -28.35
C GLU A 725 25.05 22.68 -29.18
N LYS A 726 24.72 23.52 -30.17
CA LYS A 726 23.61 23.25 -31.09
C LYS A 726 23.83 22.01 -31.96
N LYS A 727 25.06 21.73 -32.39
CA LYS A 727 25.41 20.46 -33.05
C LYS A 727 25.22 19.29 -32.08
N LEU A 728 25.78 19.36 -30.86
CA LEU A 728 25.72 18.31 -29.85
C LEU A 728 24.27 18.02 -29.43
N ARG A 729 23.46 19.04 -29.12
CA ARG A 729 22.01 18.90 -28.84
C ARG A 729 21.23 18.34 -30.03
N LYS A 730 21.65 18.59 -31.28
CA LYS A 730 21.05 17.97 -32.47
C LYS A 730 21.46 16.50 -32.60
N THR A 731 22.72 16.16 -32.39
CA THR A 731 23.22 14.77 -32.37
C THR A 731 22.57 13.96 -31.25
N LEU A 732 22.49 14.52 -30.04
CA LEU A 732 21.78 13.93 -28.90
C LEU A 732 20.28 13.76 -29.19
N ARG A 733 19.58 14.74 -29.77
CA ARG A 733 18.19 14.55 -30.19
C ARG A 733 18.02 13.45 -31.23
N ILE A 734 18.97 13.28 -32.16
CA ILE A 734 18.93 12.19 -33.15
C ILE A 734 19.26 10.84 -32.50
N GLY A 735 20.23 10.79 -31.58
CA GLY A 735 20.60 9.60 -30.82
C GLY A 735 19.49 9.14 -29.88
N ILE A 736 18.92 10.05 -29.08
CA ILE A 736 17.77 9.80 -28.20
C ILE A 736 16.54 9.41 -29.02
N LYS A 737 16.28 10.07 -30.15
CA LYS A 737 15.20 9.66 -31.05
C LYS A 737 15.44 8.25 -31.59
N LYS A 738 16.64 7.93 -32.10
CA LYS A 738 17.00 6.57 -32.53
C LYS A 738 16.97 5.54 -31.40
N PHE A 739 17.28 5.92 -30.16
CA PHE A 739 17.22 5.05 -28.99
C PHE A 739 15.77 4.74 -28.63
N PHE A 740 14.88 5.72 -28.61
CA PHE A 740 13.45 5.47 -28.43
C PHE A 740 12.83 4.75 -29.63
N GLU A 741 13.26 5.03 -30.87
CA GLU A 741 12.84 4.27 -32.05
C GLU A 741 13.32 2.82 -31.97
N ASN A 742 14.58 2.55 -31.59
CA ASN A 742 15.09 1.18 -31.39
C ASN A 742 14.43 0.48 -30.19
N LYS A 743 14.20 1.15 -29.05
CA LYS A 743 13.58 0.53 -27.86
C LYS A 743 12.06 0.35 -28.04
N THR A 744 11.43 1.21 -28.83
CA THR A 744 10.05 0.96 -29.33
C THR A 744 10.07 -0.17 -30.35
N LYS A 745 11.05 -0.24 -31.26
CA LYS A 745 11.19 -1.33 -32.22
C LYS A 745 11.43 -2.66 -31.51
N GLN A 746 12.40 -2.80 -30.61
CA GLN A 746 12.63 -4.01 -29.81
C GLN A 746 11.38 -4.44 -29.01
N ARG A 747 10.62 -3.48 -28.46
CA ARG A 747 9.34 -3.78 -27.79
C ARG A 747 8.25 -4.19 -28.78
N GLN A 748 8.24 -3.61 -29.98
CA GLN A 748 7.32 -3.93 -31.05
C GLN A 748 7.65 -5.29 -31.67
N ASP A 749 8.92 -5.57 -31.95
CA ASP A 749 9.49 -6.84 -32.38
C ASP A 749 9.18 -7.95 -31.34
N LEU A 750 9.24 -7.64 -30.03
CA LEU A 750 8.85 -8.59 -28.97
C LEU A 750 7.32 -8.78 -28.87
N ILE A 751 6.54 -7.71 -29.03
CA ILE A 751 5.06 -7.78 -29.08
C ILE A 751 4.61 -8.53 -30.34
N ASP A 752 5.27 -8.32 -31.47
CA ASP A 752 5.00 -8.98 -32.74
C ASP A 752 5.54 -10.40 -32.75
N TYR A 753 6.62 -10.72 -32.03
CA TYR A 753 7.03 -12.09 -31.73
C TYR A 753 5.95 -12.82 -30.91
N VAL A 754 5.47 -12.25 -29.81
CA VAL A 754 4.40 -12.87 -29.00
C VAL A 754 3.07 -12.94 -29.76
N ILE A 755 2.77 -11.98 -30.65
CA ILE A 755 1.59 -12.04 -31.52
C ILE A 755 1.76 -13.06 -32.63
N GLN A 756 2.94 -13.15 -33.26
CA GLN A 756 3.25 -14.18 -34.26
C GLN A 756 3.24 -15.56 -33.63
N GLU A 757 3.76 -15.73 -32.41
CA GLU A 757 3.69 -16.98 -31.66
C GLU A 757 2.24 -17.33 -31.30
N HIS A 758 1.43 -16.34 -30.88
CA HIS A 758 0.01 -16.54 -30.63
C HIS A 758 -0.79 -16.82 -31.92
N GLU A 759 -0.43 -16.20 -33.04
CA GLU A 759 -0.99 -16.47 -34.38
C GLU A 759 -0.52 -17.82 -34.92
N LEU A 760 0.69 -18.26 -34.60
CA LEU A 760 1.18 -19.61 -34.90
C LEU A 760 0.45 -20.64 -34.05
N ARG A 761 0.27 -20.38 -32.74
CA ARG A 761 -0.54 -21.22 -31.82
C ARG A 761 -2.01 -21.25 -32.24
N LEU A 762 -2.58 -20.15 -32.74
CA LEU A 762 -3.96 -20.08 -33.28
C LEU A 762 -4.06 -20.78 -34.63
N SER A 763 -3.10 -20.62 -35.54
CA SER A 763 -3.07 -21.28 -36.85
C SER A 763 -2.78 -22.78 -36.73
N LEU A 764 -1.95 -23.19 -35.75
CA LEU A 764 -1.81 -24.58 -35.31
C LEU A 764 -3.12 -25.09 -34.71
N ARG A 765 -3.75 -24.36 -33.78
CA ARG A 765 -5.09 -24.72 -33.26
C ARG A 765 -6.11 -24.85 -34.39
N GLN A 766 -6.05 -24.01 -35.41
CA GLN A 766 -7.00 -24.03 -36.52
C GLN A 766 -6.68 -25.13 -37.54
N MET A 767 -5.41 -25.44 -37.84
CA MET A 767 -5.05 -26.64 -38.59
C MET A 767 -5.46 -27.91 -37.83
N ILE A 768 -5.23 -27.97 -36.51
CA ILE A 768 -5.68 -29.06 -35.64
C ILE A 768 -7.22 -29.14 -35.64
N LEU A 769 -7.93 -28.01 -35.55
CA LEU A 769 -9.40 -27.98 -35.57
C LEU A 769 -10.00 -28.35 -36.93
N GLU A 770 -9.41 -27.88 -38.04
CA GLU A 770 -9.84 -28.19 -39.40
C GLU A 770 -9.47 -29.64 -39.80
N GLN A 771 -8.38 -30.21 -39.28
CA GLN A 771 -8.12 -31.65 -39.36
C GLN A 771 -9.07 -32.45 -38.45
N SER A 772 -9.46 -31.94 -37.28
CA SER A 772 -10.44 -32.59 -36.39
C SER A 772 -11.90 -32.51 -36.87
N ALA A 773 -12.15 -31.94 -38.05
CA ALA A 773 -13.50 -31.68 -38.57
C ALA A 773 -14.27 -32.93 -39.03
N GLU A 774 -13.65 -34.11 -39.04
CA GLU A 774 -14.31 -35.43 -39.15
C GLU A 774 -13.92 -36.34 -37.97
N GLY A 775 -14.56 -36.17 -36.82
CA GLY A 775 -14.26 -36.94 -35.60
C GLY A 775 -15.05 -38.26 -35.44
N PRO A 776 -15.02 -38.92 -34.25
CA PRO A 776 -14.28 -38.49 -33.05
C PRO A 776 -13.60 -39.66 -32.29
N ASN A 777 -12.28 -39.88 -32.45
CA ASN A 777 -11.47 -40.65 -31.48
C ASN A 777 -9.96 -40.56 -31.73
N VAL A 778 -9.17 -40.73 -30.65
CA VAL A 778 -7.69 -40.87 -30.58
C VAL A 778 -6.83 -39.68 -31.08
N ASP A 779 -5.90 -39.22 -30.24
CA ASP A 779 -4.79 -38.33 -30.63
C ASP A 779 -3.72 -39.09 -31.43
N SER A 780 -4.06 -39.52 -32.65
CA SER A 780 -3.14 -40.19 -33.58
C SER A 780 -2.64 -39.21 -34.64
N SER A 781 -1.32 -39.00 -34.75
CA SER A 781 -0.75 -38.63 -36.05
C SER A 781 -0.90 -39.78 -37.06
N ASP A 782 -0.85 -39.48 -38.35
CA ASP A 782 -1.00 -40.46 -39.43
C ASP A 782 0.09 -41.55 -39.42
N SER A 783 1.26 -41.24 -38.84
CA SER A 783 2.28 -42.24 -38.45
C SER A 783 2.05 -42.75 -37.04
N THR A 784 1.98 -44.07 -36.91
CA THR A 784 2.03 -44.84 -35.65
C THR A 784 3.33 -44.55 -34.90
N GLY A 785 4.47 -44.54 -35.61
CA GLY A 785 5.80 -44.33 -35.03
C GLY A 785 5.94 -42.99 -34.33
N ILE A 786 5.36 -41.93 -34.92
CA ILE A 786 5.34 -40.59 -34.29
C ILE A 786 4.44 -40.57 -33.03
N ASN A 787 3.45 -41.46 -32.90
CA ASN A 787 2.67 -41.58 -31.65
C ASN A 787 3.42 -42.37 -30.58
N THR A 788 3.98 -43.54 -30.93
CA THR A 788 4.80 -44.34 -30.01
C THR A 788 6.02 -43.55 -29.51
N LEU A 789 6.58 -42.65 -30.33
CA LEU A 789 7.62 -41.70 -29.89
C LEU A 789 7.09 -40.64 -28.90
N LYS A 790 5.89 -40.07 -29.13
CA LYS A 790 5.26 -39.15 -28.15
C LYS A 790 5.05 -39.87 -26.82
N ASP A 791 4.62 -41.13 -26.85
CA ASP A 791 4.37 -41.90 -25.63
C ASP A 791 5.66 -42.33 -24.93
N LEU A 792 6.75 -42.65 -25.65
CA LEU A 792 8.08 -42.79 -25.05
C LEU A 792 8.47 -41.51 -24.31
N LEU A 793 8.41 -40.35 -24.98
CA LEU A 793 8.90 -39.07 -24.42
C LEU A 793 7.99 -38.47 -23.34
N LYS A 794 6.70 -38.88 -23.26
CA LYS A 794 5.76 -38.49 -22.19
C LYS A 794 5.77 -39.44 -20.99
N ASN A 795 5.77 -40.74 -21.24
CA ASN A 795 5.48 -41.75 -20.22
C ASN A 795 6.74 -42.38 -19.60
N THR A 796 7.94 -42.05 -20.11
CA THR A 796 9.22 -42.51 -19.55
C THR A 796 10.13 -41.37 -19.09
N ASN A 797 11.06 -41.68 -18.21
CA ASN A 797 12.03 -40.74 -17.64
C ASN A 797 13.26 -40.45 -18.54
N VAL A 798 13.22 -40.79 -19.83
CA VAL A 798 14.40 -40.68 -20.73
C VAL A 798 14.95 -39.26 -20.77
N LEU A 799 14.08 -38.25 -20.95
CA LEU A 799 14.50 -36.85 -21.06
C LEU A 799 15.00 -36.26 -19.73
N SER A 800 14.36 -36.57 -18.61
CA SER A 800 14.81 -36.07 -17.28
C SER A 800 16.14 -36.68 -16.89
N THR A 801 16.31 -37.99 -17.09
CA THR A 801 17.52 -38.75 -16.73
C THR A 801 18.73 -38.28 -17.55
N LEU A 802 18.55 -37.97 -18.84
CA LEU A 802 19.59 -37.31 -19.64
C LEU A 802 19.86 -35.87 -19.17
N ARG A 803 18.83 -35.06 -18.94
CA ARG A 803 18.97 -33.65 -18.52
C ARG A 803 19.73 -33.49 -17.22
N GLU A 804 19.44 -34.32 -16.22
CA GLU A 804 20.11 -34.30 -14.91
C GLU A 804 21.61 -34.53 -15.06
N VAL A 805 22.01 -35.59 -15.79
CA VAL A 805 23.44 -35.89 -15.98
C VAL A 805 24.11 -34.82 -16.84
N TYR A 806 23.44 -34.36 -17.90
CA TYR A 806 23.95 -33.32 -18.80
C TYR A 806 24.24 -32.01 -18.08
N LYS A 807 23.31 -31.51 -17.24
CA LYS A 807 23.51 -30.27 -16.48
C LYS A 807 24.61 -30.32 -15.42
N THR A 808 25.18 -31.50 -15.14
CA THR A 808 26.40 -31.63 -14.30
C THR A 808 27.70 -31.51 -15.09
N LEU A 809 27.66 -31.22 -16.39
CA LEU A 809 28.84 -30.97 -17.25
C LEU A 809 29.01 -29.46 -17.47
N THR A 810 29.68 -28.82 -16.51
CA THR A 810 29.89 -27.35 -16.47
C THR A 810 31.36 -26.93 -16.57
N THR A 811 32.29 -27.88 -16.60
CA THR A 811 33.73 -27.63 -16.46
C THR A 811 34.47 -27.36 -17.77
N GLU A 812 34.18 -28.13 -18.83
CA GLU A 812 34.66 -27.85 -20.18
C GLU A 812 33.61 -28.27 -21.21
N GLU A 813 33.50 -27.50 -22.30
CA GLU A 813 32.57 -27.75 -23.42
C GLU A 813 32.88 -29.08 -24.15
N SER A 814 34.15 -29.50 -24.13
CA SER A 814 34.63 -30.81 -24.59
C SER A 814 33.85 -31.99 -23.99
N GLN A 815 33.43 -31.86 -22.73
CA GLN A 815 32.77 -32.91 -21.96
C GLN A 815 31.29 -33.00 -22.34
N LYS A 816 30.63 -31.87 -22.56
CA LYS A 816 29.27 -31.79 -23.10
C LYS A 816 29.18 -32.40 -24.49
N GLN A 817 30.07 -31.99 -25.39
CA GLN A 817 30.15 -32.51 -26.76
C GLN A 817 30.42 -34.02 -26.78
N SER A 818 31.33 -34.50 -25.92
CA SER A 818 31.56 -35.94 -25.74
C SER A 818 30.31 -36.68 -25.26
N PHE A 819 29.57 -36.13 -24.29
CA PHE A 819 28.33 -36.74 -23.79
C PHE A 819 27.24 -36.80 -24.87
N ARG A 820 26.98 -35.68 -25.56
CA ARG A 820 26.00 -35.59 -26.67
C ARG A 820 26.32 -36.62 -27.76
N ALA A 821 27.57 -36.65 -28.22
CA ALA A 821 28.03 -37.57 -29.25
C ALA A 821 27.87 -39.05 -28.87
N HIS A 822 28.25 -39.45 -27.64
CA HIS A 822 28.10 -40.84 -27.20
C HIS A 822 26.63 -41.27 -27.06
N ILE A 823 25.76 -40.44 -26.46
CA ILE A 823 24.33 -40.77 -26.32
C ILE A 823 23.67 -40.92 -27.70
N VAL A 824 23.88 -39.97 -28.62
CA VAL A 824 23.34 -40.08 -29.99
C VAL A 824 23.90 -41.31 -30.70
N LYS A 825 25.20 -41.58 -30.59
CA LYS A 825 25.85 -42.71 -31.27
C LYS A 825 25.35 -44.06 -30.78
N TRP A 826 25.17 -44.25 -29.47
CA TRP A 826 24.69 -45.52 -28.94
C TRP A 826 23.20 -45.76 -29.20
N ILE A 827 22.35 -44.72 -29.30
CA ILE A 827 20.97 -44.90 -29.81
C ILE A 827 20.98 -45.44 -31.24
N GLN A 828 21.87 -44.92 -32.10
CA GLN A 828 22.05 -45.46 -33.46
C GLN A 828 22.54 -46.91 -33.43
N ASP A 829 23.54 -47.24 -32.61
CA ASP A 829 24.11 -48.60 -32.52
C ASP A 829 23.20 -49.62 -31.83
N THR A 830 22.29 -49.20 -30.95
CA THR A 830 21.27 -50.05 -30.32
C THR A 830 20.11 -50.34 -31.28
N LEU A 831 19.70 -49.38 -32.11
CA LEU A 831 18.57 -49.57 -33.04
C LEU A 831 18.98 -50.15 -34.42
N ALA A 832 20.23 -49.98 -34.85
CA ALA A 832 20.72 -50.54 -36.12
C ALA A 832 20.62 -52.08 -36.24
N PRO A 833 20.88 -52.89 -35.20
CA PRO A 833 20.62 -54.34 -35.23
C PRO A 833 19.13 -54.67 -35.37
N VAL A 834 18.24 -53.85 -34.81
CA VAL A 834 16.79 -54.08 -34.87
C VAL A 834 16.29 -53.81 -36.30
N LYS A 835 16.68 -52.66 -36.89
CA LYS A 835 16.44 -52.33 -38.32
C LYS A 835 16.89 -53.42 -39.32
N LEU A 836 17.78 -54.34 -38.92
CA LEU A 836 18.26 -55.45 -39.76
C LEU A 836 17.51 -56.78 -39.53
N ASN A 837 16.77 -56.94 -38.44
CA ASN A 837 16.17 -58.22 -38.04
C ASN A 837 14.71 -58.41 -38.50
N ASP A 838 13.95 -57.33 -38.71
CA ASP A 838 12.52 -57.37 -39.08
C ASP A 838 12.21 -57.92 -40.50
N VAL A 839 13.24 -58.41 -41.22
CA VAL A 839 13.09 -59.13 -42.50
C VAL A 839 12.76 -60.62 -42.29
N ARG A 840 12.32 -61.04 -41.10
CA ARG A 840 11.88 -62.41 -40.78
C ARG A 840 10.65 -62.43 -39.86
N PRO A 841 9.70 -63.37 -40.01
CA PRO A 841 8.52 -63.45 -39.14
C PRO A 841 8.89 -63.77 -37.68
N LYS A 842 8.19 -63.10 -36.74
CA LYS A 842 8.24 -63.38 -35.30
C LYS A 842 7.68 -64.79 -34.99
N GLU A 843 8.44 -65.60 -34.23
CA GLU A 843 7.91 -66.79 -33.57
C GLU A 843 8.63 -67.01 -32.22
N GLU A 844 7.83 -67.29 -31.18
CA GLU A 844 8.19 -67.74 -29.82
C GLU A 844 9.31 -67.05 -29.02
N LEU A 845 8.91 -66.27 -28.00
CA LEU A 845 9.33 -66.55 -26.63
C LEU A 845 8.32 -65.97 -25.61
N ALA A 846 7.64 -66.84 -24.88
CA ALA A 846 6.77 -66.49 -23.77
C ALA A 846 6.86 -67.58 -22.69
N GLU A 847 7.00 -67.19 -21.41
CA GLU A 847 6.41 -67.85 -20.23
C GLU A 847 6.87 -67.18 -18.90
N GLN A 848 5.87 -66.74 -18.09
CA GLN A 848 5.72 -66.88 -16.62
C GLN A 848 6.73 -66.21 -15.62
N VAL A 849 6.42 -65.76 -14.38
CA VAL A 849 5.23 -65.53 -13.49
C VAL A 849 5.74 -64.67 -12.27
N GLY A 850 5.01 -63.92 -11.42
CA GLY A 850 3.57 -63.69 -11.12
C GLY A 850 3.26 -62.19 -10.85
N ILE A 851 2.26 -61.70 -10.08
CA ILE A 851 1.35 -62.22 -9.02
C ILE A 851 2.07 -62.36 -7.64
N ASP A 852 1.71 -61.70 -6.51
CA ASP A 852 0.44 -61.04 -6.09
C ASP A 852 0.59 -59.84 -5.09
N VAL A 853 -0.36 -58.88 -5.18
CA VAL A 853 -1.25 -58.27 -4.14
C VAL A 853 -0.80 -57.60 -2.79
N GLN A 854 -1.42 -56.43 -2.56
CA GLN A 854 -1.86 -55.69 -1.32
C GLN A 854 -1.33 -56.05 0.10
N GLY A 855 -1.10 -55.01 0.92
CA GLY A 855 -1.19 -55.12 2.39
C GLY A 855 -0.80 -53.84 3.16
N ILE A 856 -1.57 -53.47 4.19
CA ILE A 856 -1.23 -52.39 5.16
C ILE A 856 -1.06 -53.03 6.54
N GLY A 857 -0.01 -52.64 7.29
CA GLY A 857 -0.10 -52.62 8.76
C GLY A 857 1.07 -53.14 9.60
N ASP A 858 1.70 -52.18 10.29
CA ASP A 858 1.99 -52.21 11.73
C ASP A 858 3.32 -52.79 12.30
N GLU A 859 3.57 -52.42 13.57
CA GLU A 859 4.85 -52.41 14.31
C GLU A 859 5.47 -53.77 14.68
N THR A 860 6.82 -53.86 14.72
CA THR A 860 7.63 -53.91 15.98
C THR A 860 9.14 -54.17 15.76
N MET A 861 9.97 -53.64 16.68
CA MET A 861 11.41 -53.94 16.89
C MET A 861 11.57 -54.55 18.31
N PRO A 862 12.52 -55.47 18.61
CA PRO A 862 13.86 -55.05 19.08
C PRO A 862 15.03 -56.08 18.92
N GLY A 863 16.25 -55.69 19.34
CA GLY A 863 17.44 -56.56 19.51
C GLY A 863 18.42 -56.54 18.33
N ASP A 864 19.49 -55.73 18.26
CA ASP A 864 20.45 -55.21 19.27
C ASP A 864 21.43 -56.27 19.82
N GLU A 865 22.67 -56.30 19.30
CA GLU A 865 23.89 -56.29 20.13
C GLU A 865 25.20 -56.02 19.34
N ASP A 866 26.21 -55.53 20.07
CA ASP A 866 27.64 -55.34 19.77
C ASP A 866 28.17 -54.24 18.79
N LYS A 867 29.41 -53.82 19.08
CA LYS A 867 29.95 -52.44 18.88
C LYS A 867 31.47 -52.38 18.70
N PHE A 868 31.96 -51.33 18.01
CA PHE A 868 33.35 -50.80 18.00
C PHE A 868 34.43 -51.71 17.34
N ILE A 869 35.60 -51.26 16.86
CA ILE A 869 36.37 -49.99 17.00
C ILE A 869 36.90 -49.52 15.61
N ASP A 870 37.23 -48.23 15.46
CA ASP A 870 37.88 -47.60 14.29
C ASP A 870 39.31 -48.09 13.96
N ALA A 871 39.75 -47.94 12.68
CA ALA A 871 40.70 -46.89 12.25
C ALA A 871 41.50 -47.18 10.94
N ALA A 872 41.93 -46.08 10.30
CA ALA A 872 43.10 -45.93 9.39
C ALA A 872 43.05 -46.44 7.92
N ASP A 873 42.78 -45.47 7.03
CA ASP A 873 43.65 -45.00 5.93
C ASP A 873 43.96 -45.90 4.70
N GLY A 874 44.19 -45.24 3.57
CA GLY A 874 44.12 -45.85 2.24
C GLY A 874 45.38 -46.52 1.70
N SER A 875 45.17 -47.46 0.78
CA SER A 875 46.08 -47.72 -0.35
C SER A 875 45.30 -48.29 -1.55
N GLU A 876 45.89 -48.24 -2.74
CA GLU A 876 45.18 -48.43 -4.01
C GLU A 876 45.15 -49.89 -4.52
N LYS A 877 44.25 -50.13 -5.50
CA LYS A 877 44.34 -51.14 -6.60
C LYS A 877 44.15 -52.63 -6.29
N GLU A 878 42.91 -53.07 -6.42
CA GLU A 878 42.52 -54.17 -7.32
C GLU A 878 41.41 -53.59 -8.24
N LYS A 879 41.67 -53.28 -9.51
CA LYS A 879 41.58 -54.13 -10.73
C LYS A 879 40.23 -54.87 -10.92
N PRO A 880 39.65 -54.82 -12.13
CA PRO A 880 38.24 -55.21 -12.35
C PRO A 880 38.06 -56.71 -12.58
N PRO A 881 36.82 -57.23 -12.45
CA PRO A 881 36.42 -58.47 -13.12
C PRO A 881 36.46 -58.29 -14.65
N GLU A 882 36.90 -59.33 -15.36
CA GLU A 882 36.79 -59.45 -16.83
C GLU A 882 35.50 -60.23 -17.20
N PRO A 883 35.05 -60.20 -18.47
CA PRO A 883 33.63 -60.01 -18.77
C PRO A 883 32.80 -61.27 -19.05
N ASP A 884 31.48 -61.15 -18.86
CA ASP A 884 30.47 -62.01 -19.49
C ASP A 884 30.04 -61.42 -20.87
N GLU A 885 29.57 -62.29 -21.78
CA GLU A 885 29.74 -62.13 -23.24
C GLU A 885 28.73 -61.20 -23.98
N GLU A 886 28.44 -59.99 -23.49
CA GLU A 886 27.56 -59.00 -24.18
C GLU A 886 28.27 -57.73 -24.71
N GLU A 887 29.61 -57.65 -24.61
CA GLU A 887 30.41 -56.41 -24.70
C GLU A 887 30.60 -55.77 -26.11
N GLU A 888 29.72 -56.04 -27.09
CA GLU A 888 29.85 -55.55 -28.48
C GLU A 888 29.22 -54.16 -28.74
N LYS A 889 28.27 -53.70 -27.90
CA LYS A 889 27.37 -52.56 -28.23
C LYS A 889 27.92 -51.16 -27.94
N MET A 890 28.58 -50.92 -26.80
CA MET A 890 28.91 -49.57 -26.32
C MET A 890 30.34 -49.14 -26.69
N LYS A 891 30.68 -49.18 -27.98
CA LYS A 891 32.02 -48.81 -28.45
C LYS A 891 32.27 -47.30 -28.28
N PRO A 892 33.40 -46.87 -27.70
CA PRO A 892 33.68 -45.46 -27.42
C PRO A 892 34.19 -44.70 -28.64
N ILE A 893 33.86 -43.41 -28.75
CA ILE A 893 34.26 -42.55 -29.86
C ILE A 893 35.73 -42.14 -29.70
N THR A 894 36.58 -42.57 -30.63
CA THR A 894 38.02 -42.27 -30.61
C THR A 894 38.30 -40.78 -30.76
N GLY A 895 38.85 -40.17 -29.70
CA GLY A 895 39.24 -38.75 -29.67
C GLY A 895 38.32 -37.84 -28.84
N ALA A 896 37.19 -38.35 -28.34
CA ALA A 896 36.28 -37.62 -27.45
C ALA A 896 36.76 -37.62 -25.99
N ASP A 897 36.31 -36.64 -25.19
CA ASP A 897 36.68 -36.53 -23.76
C ASP A 897 36.17 -37.72 -22.93
N THR A 898 36.99 -38.15 -21.97
CA THR A 898 36.72 -39.25 -21.05
C THR A 898 35.66 -38.92 -20.00
N THR A 899 35.51 -37.66 -19.59
CA THR A 899 34.53 -37.27 -18.55
C THR A 899 33.10 -37.34 -19.09
N GLY A 900 32.84 -36.75 -20.26
CA GLY A 900 31.57 -36.83 -20.97
C GLY A 900 31.20 -38.26 -21.32
N ARG A 901 32.15 -39.04 -21.85
CA ARG A 901 32.00 -40.47 -22.12
C ARG A 901 31.58 -41.24 -20.87
N ASN A 902 32.34 -41.16 -19.79
CA ASN A 902 32.05 -41.92 -18.56
C ASN A 902 30.69 -41.55 -17.95
N LYS A 903 30.24 -40.30 -18.10
CA LYS A 903 28.89 -39.89 -17.67
C LYS A 903 27.80 -40.43 -18.59
N ALA A 904 28.04 -40.49 -19.90
CA ALA A 904 27.13 -41.12 -20.87
C ALA A 904 27.02 -42.63 -20.60
N GLU A 905 28.16 -43.31 -20.44
CA GLU A 905 28.30 -44.75 -20.16
C GLU A 905 27.52 -45.19 -18.92
N ARG A 906 27.51 -44.34 -17.87
CA ARG A 906 26.75 -44.56 -16.64
C ARG A 906 25.23 -44.39 -16.80
N VAL A 907 24.77 -43.59 -17.76
CA VAL A 907 23.34 -43.22 -17.87
C VAL A 907 22.62 -43.91 -19.03
N TYR A 908 23.33 -44.27 -20.10
CA TYR A 908 22.71 -44.89 -21.26
C TYR A 908 21.97 -46.22 -20.96
N PRO A 909 22.51 -47.16 -20.15
CA PRO A 909 21.81 -48.40 -19.81
C PRO A 909 20.46 -48.20 -19.11
N THR A 910 20.24 -47.06 -18.43
CA THR A 910 18.96 -46.79 -17.74
C THR A 910 17.86 -46.32 -18.68
N ILE A 911 18.18 -45.96 -19.93
CA ILE A 911 17.24 -45.52 -20.97
C ILE A 911 17.19 -46.46 -22.18
N GLU A 912 18.26 -47.24 -22.42
CA GLU A 912 18.39 -48.16 -23.56
C GLU A 912 17.17 -49.08 -23.69
N LYS A 913 16.76 -49.74 -22.60
CA LYS A 913 15.63 -50.66 -22.62
C LYS A 913 14.33 -49.98 -23.07
N SER A 914 13.99 -48.82 -22.53
CA SER A 914 12.75 -48.11 -22.92
C SER A 914 12.77 -47.70 -24.40
N ILE A 915 13.95 -47.36 -24.94
CA ILE A 915 14.10 -47.04 -26.37
C ILE A 915 13.89 -48.30 -27.23
N ILE A 916 14.41 -49.46 -26.81
CA ILE A 916 14.19 -50.75 -27.49
C ILE A 916 12.73 -51.18 -27.41
N ASP A 917 12.13 -51.18 -26.21
CA ASP A 917 10.77 -51.66 -25.97
C ASP A 917 9.75 -50.90 -26.84
N TYR A 918 9.79 -49.55 -26.82
CA TYR A 918 8.91 -48.70 -27.64
C TYR A 918 9.22 -48.78 -29.15
N TYR A 919 10.46 -49.03 -29.56
CA TYR A 919 10.77 -49.28 -30.97
C TYR A 919 10.18 -50.63 -31.44
N GLY A 920 10.25 -51.66 -30.60
CA GLY A 920 9.77 -53.01 -30.88
C GLY A 920 8.24 -53.18 -30.94
N GLU A 921 7.49 -52.17 -30.49
CA GLU A 921 6.03 -52.07 -30.68
C GLU A 921 5.64 -51.75 -32.14
N LEU A 922 6.59 -51.30 -32.97
CA LEU A 922 6.35 -50.90 -34.36
C LEU A 922 6.67 -52.03 -35.35
N ASP A 923 5.64 -52.64 -35.93
CA ASP A 923 5.77 -53.67 -36.99
C ASP A 923 5.89 -53.10 -38.43
N ASN A 924 5.71 -51.78 -38.62
CA ASN A 924 5.77 -51.13 -39.93
C ASN A 924 7.15 -50.45 -40.15
N PRO A 925 7.93 -50.81 -41.18
CA PRO A 925 9.23 -50.19 -41.47
C PRO A 925 9.19 -48.66 -41.65
N GLU A 926 8.12 -48.10 -42.23
CA GLU A 926 7.99 -46.65 -42.42
C GLU A 926 7.77 -45.92 -41.09
N ASP A 927 7.00 -46.52 -40.17
CA ASP A 927 6.81 -46.01 -38.81
C ASP A 927 8.05 -46.18 -37.94
N GLN A 928 8.77 -47.29 -38.09
CA GLN A 928 10.07 -47.52 -37.45
C GLN A 928 11.12 -46.49 -37.89
N GLU A 929 11.17 -46.17 -39.18
CA GLU A 929 12.06 -45.16 -39.74
C GLU A 929 11.72 -43.78 -39.16
N MET A 930 10.45 -43.36 -39.25
CA MET A 930 9.98 -42.11 -38.64
C MET A 930 10.24 -42.04 -37.13
N PHE A 931 10.01 -43.11 -36.36
CA PHE A 931 10.34 -43.13 -34.91
C PHE A 931 11.84 -42.90 -34.69
N TYR A 932 12.71 -43.59 -35.44
CA TYR A 932 14.16 -43.49 -35.31
C TYR A 932 14.68 -42.08 -35.62
N ASP A 933 14.30 -41.51 -36.76
CA ASP A 933 14.83 -40.21 -37.20
C ASP A 933 14.29 -39.05 -36.35
N TYR A 934 13.00 -39.10 -35.97
CA TYR A 934 12.44 -38.14 -35.02
C TYR A 934 12.98 -38.32 -33.60
N LEU A 935 13.32 -39.53 -33.13
CA LEU A 935 13.96 -39.73 -31.82
C LEU A 935 15.34 -39.05 -31.76
N ILE A 936 16.17 -39.26 -32.79
CA ILE A 936 17.49 -38.63 -32.90
C ILE A 936 17.34 -37.10 -33.00
N ALA A 937 16.43 -36.60 -33.83
CA ALA A 937 16.18 -35.16 -33.97
C ALA A 937 15.68 -34.53 -32.65
N ASN A 938 14.72 -35.14 -31.96
CA ASN A 938 14.22 -34.64 -30.68
C ASN A 938 15.33 -34.59 -29.62
N ILE A 939 16.14 -35.64 -29.49
CA ILE A 939 17.20 -35.68 -28.47
C ILE A 939 18.25 -34.58 -28.72
N LYS A 940 18.64 -34.33 -29.98
CA LYS A 940 19.49 -33.18 -30.34
C LYS A 940 18.85 -31.85 -29.97
N LEU A 941 17.58 -31.64 -30.34
CA LEU A 941 16.82 -30.41 -30.01
C LEU A 941 16.68 -30.20 -28.50
N TYR A 942 16.57 -31.27 -27.70
CA TYR A 942 16.58 -31.18 -26.24
C TYR A 942 17.96 -30.81 -25.68
N PHE A 943 19.06 -31.36 -26.21
CA PHE A 943 20.41 -30.91 -25.84
C PHE A 943 20.63 -29.43 -26.23
N ASP A 944 20.27 -29.03 -27.45
CA ASP A 944 20.34 -27.63 -27.90
C ASP A 944 19.49 -26.71 -27.03
N LYS A 945 18.31 -27.16 -26.58
CA LYS A 945 17.51 -26.43 -25.59
C LYS A 945 18.25 -26.29 -24.26
N TRP A 946 18.87 -27.34 -23.75
CA TRP A 946 19.61 -27.31 -22.48
C TRP A 946 20.90 -26.47 -22.54
N ASP A 947 21.50 -26.32 -23.72
CA ASP A 947 22.61 -25.40 -23.96
C ASP A 947 22.14 -23.95 -24.15
N ASN A 948 20.99 -23.72 -24.79
CA ASN A 948 20.35 -22.39 -24.82
C ASN A 948 19.83 -21.96 -23.43
N GLU A 949 19.51 -22.90 -22.53
CA GLU A 949 19.32 -22.67 -21.10
C GLU A 949 20.64 -22.26 -20.37
N MET A 950 21.79 -22.19 -21.06
CA MET A 950 23.12 -21.87 -20.48
C MET A 950 23.98 -20.83 -21.25
N SER A 951 23.82 -20.65 -22.58
CA SER A 951 24.44 -19.63 -23.46
C SER A 951 25.98 -19.74 -23.70
N GLU A 952 26.60 -19.33 -24.82
CA GLU A 952 26.11 -18.89 -26.16
C GLU A 952 26.82 -19.72 -27.25
N THR A 953 26.09 -20.17 -28.28
CA THR A 953 26.57 -20.75 -29.57
C THR A 953 27.49 -22.02 -29.55
N PRO A 954 26.99 -23.22 -29.95
CA PRO A 954 27.81 -24.43 -30.13
C PRO A 954 28.35 -24.64 -31.57
N PRO A 955 29.44 -25.42 -31.77
CA PRO A 955 29.92 -25.88 -33.08
C PRO A 955 29.22 -27.19 -33.55
N GLU A 956 29.54 -27.63 -34.78
CA GLU A 956 28.79 -28.65 -35.53
C GLU A 956 28.89 -30.10 -35.00
N GLU A 957 27.78 -30.84 -35.13
CA GLU A 957 27.61 -32.26 -34.76
C GLU A 957 27.28 -33.14 -35.99
N PRO A 958 27.48 -34.48 -35.93
CA PRO A 958 27.01 -35.39 -36.98
C PRO A 958 25.48 -35.33 -37.14
N THR A 959 25.04 -34.86 -38.31
CA THR A 959 23.64 -34.45 -38.54
C THR A 959 22.76 -35.48 -39.27
N ASN A 960 21.47 -35.18 -39.38
CA ASN A 960 20.48 -35.90 -40.19
C ASN A 960 19.49 -34.88 -40.80
N ASP A 961 18.92 -35.20 -41.96
CA ASP A 961 18.24 -34.22 -42.84
C ASP A 961 17.00 -33.58 -42.19
N GLU A 962 16.34 -34.27 -41.27
CA GLU A 962 15.17 -33.81 -40.51
C GLU A 962 15.57 -32.74 -39.48
N TYR A 963 16.74 -32.89 -38.86
CA TYR A 963 17.26 -31.93 -37.89
C TYR A 963 17.73 -30.64 -38.57
N GLU A 964 18.41 -30.71 -39.72
CA GLU A 964 18.80 -29.51 -40.47
C GLU A 964 17.58 -28.73 -41.01
N GLN A 965 16.54 -29.45 -41.47
CA GLN A 965 15.27 -28.83 -41.87
C GLN A 965 14.58 -28.12 -40.69
N ALA A 966 14.56 -28.73 -39.51
CA ALA A 966 14.00 -28.12 -38.30
C ALA A 966 14.78 -26.87 -37.82
N LYS A 967 16.04 -26.71 -38.25
CA LYS A 967 16.97 -25.69 -37.76
C LYS A 967 16.95 -24.37 -38.54
N SER A 968 16.45 -24.36 -39.78
CA SER A 968 16.59 -23.22 -40.72
C SER A 968 15.28 -22.81 -41.46
N PRO A 969 14.29 -22.21 -40.78
CA PRO A 969 13.02 -21.81 -41.40
C PRO A 969 13.02 -20.37 -41.97
N ASP A 970 13.71 -20.12 -43.09
CA ASP A 970 13.31 -19.16 -44.16
C ASP A 970 14.44 -18.91 -45.20
N GLU A 971 14.30 -19.45 -46.41
CA GLU A 971 14.80 -18.79 -47.63
C GLU A 971 13.85 -19.11 -48.83
N PRO A 972 13.33 -18.10 -49.56
CA PRO A 972 12.36 -18.35 -50.62
C PRO A 972 13.02 -18.90 -51.90
N PRO A 973 12.35 -19.80 -52.66
CA PRO A 973 12.94 -20.45 -53.82
C PRO A 973 13.31 -19.46 -54.93
N GLY A 974 14.60 -19.34 -55.19
CA GLY A 974 15.16 -18.44 -56.19
C GLY A 974 14.77 -18.80 -57.63
N LEU A 975 14.31 -17.81 -58.38
CA LEU A 975 14.03 -17.91 -59.82
C LEU A 975 15.32 -18.24 -60.61
N SER A 976 15.48 -19.51 -61.01
CA SER A 976 16.49 -19.93 -61.98
C SER A 976 16.15 -19.39 -63.38
N ALA A 977 17.10 -18.73 -64.04
CA ALA A 977 16.90 -18.14 -65.35
C ALA A 977 17.45 -19.02 -66.49
N SER A 978 16.57 -19.78 -67.15
CA SER A 978 16.72 -20.31 -68.53
C SER A 978 15.38 -20.79 -69.06
#